data_AF-A0A812N1C1-F1
#
_entry.id   AF-A0A812N1C1-F1
#
_cell.length_a   1.000
_cell.length_b   1.000
_cell.length_c   1.000
_cell.angle_alpha   90.00
_cell.angle_beta   90.00
_cell.angle_gamma   90.00
#
_symmetry.space_group_name_H-M   'P 1'
#
loop_
_entity.id
_entity.type
_entity.pdbx_description
1 polymer ?
#
loop_
_entity_poly.entity_id
_entity_poly.type
_entity_poly.pdbx_seq_one_letter_code
_entity_poly.pdbx_strand_id
1 'polypeptide(L)'
;MGWRLFCGALLVCLGGACISQVGRAPSPSLPYEGLGAIAGLFLGVVHVPEDSAGRYFSSFSFGCRVAFCSAVAFLSAYAAAYPWLLIPKLGPLEHHRVMVLRWQQVLALAAMSSIWVFCILKKHPRSAYAHDAKWCMFGYWLVTLAFQVADVCWAFGLSSGLPSWTACGYAIESVVIGWIGYIFQIRMTGIRSRSTGSYRPTMCMLLLGGAFFINAFSDALLRAKVLPLELVLIPNVLFVAMWSVYTALVCMSLVRKRSLALQEVRRVRGFARQQARWAARILGLELLTCAVVGVTTCSKWLPVVVLHSMQLLSRPHKLDMSNQLYLAVFYYFPSIASRCDRVINSLGLAILSGILWQEAPPQGDDEEFRRSASARGLASMAKLLNSREQEVYQDVVAQLGRRGFRLSSLLNFWGQLVEEDRLMPGFDPQRSLTNDVVRQAIIPQSRLGEDGYALATLWCPEGLQPQVMVSHNWTNSFRNLVAAILADRLGHRVHGEVAEQISVATGVAQVRAQLADKLDATYWVCAFSINQHASICAGFGPEPPQNSPEWNSWHAKTLDSVTGRVFPLCGCRVEKVFESTDGRCELNKFDDMMAHLANTATDFRQLVVVDDRFDLFYRAWCVAEIFEASALRMQSNIQVSSQQVVDLNYDRLSLLDVRQCAASSPKDKDMIMAKIFDVHAFNFKMQELVFGTEAGLFAEWVDGRERSRQVGRILRRCALGADSAGGHQAASSCRCCTWLFRTASSSDTEESSQEWSDSASSYSG
;
A
#
# COMPACT_ATOMS: atom_id res chain seq x y z
N MET A 1 10.97 10.48 -12.87
CA MET A 1 11.63 11.77 -13.19
C MET A 1 11.97 11.88 -14.67
N GLY A 2 12.70 10.92 -15.27
CA GLY A 2 13.07 10.93 -16.71
C GLY A 2 11.91 11.09 -17.71
N TRP A 3 10.78 10.39 -17.54
CA TRP A 3 9.57 10.58 -18.39
C TRP A 3 9.06 12.03 -18.37
N ARG A 4 9.00 12.67 -17.20
CA ARG A 4 8.40 14.01 -17.04
C ARG A 4 9.30 15.08 -17.66
N LEU A 5 10.61 14.93 -17.49
CA LEU A 5 11.62 15.80 -18.13
C LEU A 5 11.66 15.57 -19.65
N PHE A 6 11.54 14.34 -20.13
CA PHE A 6 11.52 14.02 -21.55
C PHE A 6 10.26 14.55 -22.25
N CYS A 7 9.06 14.30 -21.69
CA CYS A 7 7.83 14.86 -22.24
C CYS A 7 7.84 16.40 -22.19
N GLY A 8 8.30 16.99 -21.08
CA GLY A 8 8.49 18.42 -20.97
C GLY A 8 9.46 18.98 -22.01
N ALA A 9 10.64 18.39 -22.16
CA ALA A 9 11.66 18.82 -23.13
C ALA A 9 11.22 18.61 -24.58
N LEU A 10 10.59 17.47 -24.92
CA LEU A 10 10.05 17.21 -26.25
C LEU A 10 8.94 18.22 -26.61
N LEU A 11 8.05 18.53 -25.66
CA LEU A 11 7.00 19.52 -25.83
C LEU A 11 7.56 20.95 -25.94
N VAL A 12 8.61 21.28 -25.19
CA VAL A 12 9.32 22.58 -25.30
C VAL A 12 10.04 22.69 -26.65
N CYS A 13 10.69 21.63 -27.12
CA CYS A 13 11.37 21.61 -28.42
C CYS A 13 10.36 21.69 -29.58
N LEU A 14 9.24 20.96 -29.51
CA LEU A 14 8.17 21.02 -30.52
C LEU A 14 7.45 22.37 -30.50
N GLY A 15 7.14 22.92 -29.32
CA GLY A 15 6.57 24.25 -29.16
C GLY A 15 7.52 25.36 -29.64
N GLY A 16 8.81 25.26 -29.32
CA GLY A 16 9.84 26.20 -29.78
C GLY A 16 10.11 26.14 -31.28
N ALA A 17 10.13 24.94 -31.87
CA ALA A 17 10.22 24.76 -33.32
C ALA A 17 8.99 25.34 -34.05
N CYS A 18 7.80 25.26 -33.44
CA CYS A 18 6.59 25.89 -33.97
C CYS A 18 6.66 27.42 -33.88
N ILE A 19 7.05 27.99 -32.72
CA ILE A 19 7.22 29.46 -32.57
C ILE A 19 8.23 30.00 -33.60
N SER A 20 9.30 29.24 -33.88
CA SER A 20 10.31 29.55 -34.89
C SER A 20 9.76 29.56 -36.34
N GLN A 21 8.90 28.60 -36.72
CA GLN A 21 8.27 28.60 -38.05
C GLN A 21 7.12 29.63 -38.16
N VAL A 22 6.42 29.93 -37.07
CA VAL A 22 5.32 30.91 -36.99
C VAL A 22 5.81 32.34 -37.27
N GLY A 23 7.05 32.69 -36.89
CA GLY A 23 7.62 34.02 -37.13
C GLY A 23 7.79 34.41 -38.60
N ARG A 24 7.58 33.49 -39.56
CA ARG A 24 7.70 33.75 -41.00
C ARG A 24 6.36 33.79 -41.76
N ALA A 25 5.24 33.48 -41.12
CA ALA A 25 3.92 33.45 -41.78
C ALA A 25 3.16 34.78 -41.59
N PRO A 26 2.65 35.44 -42.65
CA PRO A 26 2.03 36.77 -42.57
C PRO A 26 0.60 36.78 -41.98
N SER A 27 0.15 35.72 -41.30
CA SER A 27 -1.20 35.62 -40.74
C SER A 27 -1.23 35.91 -39.22
N PRO A 28 -2.08 36.83 -38.73
CA PRO A 28 -2.21 37.15 -37.31
C PRO A 28 -2.90 36.06 -36.46
N SER A 29 -3.30 34.91 -37.03
CA SER A 29 -4.01 33.84 -36.31
C SER A 29 -3.12 32.72 -35.74
N LEU A 30 -1.85 32.58 -36.17
CA LEU A 30 -0.94 31.52 -35.70
C LEU A 30 -0.35 31.65 -34.27
N PRO A 31 -0.15 32.84 -33.65
CA PRO A 31 0.51 32.91 -32.33
C PRO A 31 -0.31 32.26 -31.20
N TYR A 32 -1.60 32.03 -31.42
CA TYR A 32 -2.50 31.50 -30.40
C TYR A 32 -2.47 29.97 -30.25
N GLU A 33 -1.99 29.23 -31.24
CA GLU A 33 -1.82 27.77 -31.15
C GLU A 33 -0.65 27.39 -30.23
N GLY A 34 0.40 28.24 -30.19
CA GLY A 34 1.51 28.12 -29.25
C GLY A 34 1.11 28.29 -27.79
N LEU A 35 0.13 29.16 -27.51
CA LEU A 35 -0.42 29.36 -26.15
C LEU A 35 -1.11 28.10 -25.61
N GLY A 36 -1.81 27.34 -26.47
CA GLY A 36 -2.42 26.07 -26.08
C GLY A 36 -1.39 25.01 -25.69
N ALA A 37 -0.28 24.92 -26.43
CA ALA A 37 0.84 24.04 -26.08
C ALA A 37 1.53 24.46 -24.77
N ILE A 38 1.70 25.77 -24.55
CA ILE A 38 2.26 26.34 -23.31
C ILE A 38 1.35 26.03 -22.11
N ALA A 39 0.03 26.11 -22.26
CA ALA A 39 -0.92 25.78 -21.19
C ALA A 39 -0.84 24.29 -20.78
N GLY A 40 -0.75 23.39 -21.76
CA GLY A 40 -0.52 21.95 -21.50
C GLY A 40 0.83 21.68 -20.82
N LEU A 41 1.89 22.40 -21.25
CA LEU A 41 3.21 22.36 -20.63
C LEU A 41 3.19 22.85 -19.18
N PHE A 42 2.49 23.95 -18.90
CA PHE A 42 2.38 24.50 -17.56
C PHE A 42 1.75 23.51 -16.58
N LEU A 43 0.66 22.83 -16.98
CA LEU A 43 0.07 21.72 -16.20
C LEU A 43 1.06 20.58 -15.96
N GLY A 44 1.87 20.23 -16.95
CA GLY A 44 2.91 19.21 -16.84
C GLY A 44 4.04 19.58 -15.87
N VAL A 45 4.41 20.86 -15.82
CA VAL A 45 5.52 21.40 -14.99
C VAL A 45 5.08 21.70 -13.56
N VAL A 46 3.87 22.24 -13.37
CA VAL A 46 3.32 22.61 -12.04
C VAL A 46 2.95 21.38 -11.22
N HIS A 47 2.75 20.23 -11.85
CA HIS A 47 2.52 18.97 -11.14
C HIS A 47 3.79 18.48 -10.42
N VAL A 48 4.00 18.96 -9.19
CA VAL A 48 5.03 18.44 -8.28
C VAL A 48 4.50 17.19 -7.58
N PRO A 49 5.11 16.01 -7.76
CA PRO A 49 4.71 14.82 -7.04
C PRO A 49 4.96 15.00 -5.54
N GLU A 50 4.00 14.56 -4.72
CA GLU A 50 4.02 14.72 -3.27
C GLU A 50 5.26 14.06 -2.64
N ASP A 51 5.74 12.94 -3.21
CA ASP A 51 6.96 12.24 -2.78
C ASP A 51 8.24 13.09 -2.88
N SER A 52 8.23 14.15 -3.70
CA SER A 52 9.36 15.09 -3.87
C SER A 52 9.18 16.38 -3.08
N ALA A 53 7.97 16.67 -2.60
CA ALA A 53 7.67 17.82 -1.79
C ALA A 53 7.93 17.47 -0.31
N GLY A 54 9.13 17.77 0.19
CA GLY A 54 9.47 17.55 1.60
C GLY A 54 8.49 18.21 2.58
N ARG A 55 8.58 17.88 3.88
CA ARG A 55 7.65 18.30 4.96
C ARG A 55 7.28 19.80 4.96
N TYR A 56 8.18 20.68 4.51
CA TYR A 56 8.00 22.14 4.45
C TYR A 56 6.90 22.60 3.47
N PHE A 57 6.56 21.83 2.42
CA PHE A 57 5.57 22.26 1.44
C PHE A 57 4.10 22.08 1.91
N SER A 58 3.86 21.42 3.04
CA SER A 58 2.52 21.01 3.48
C SER A 58 1.60 22.17 3.89
N SER A 59 2.14 23.21 4.55
CA SER A 59 1.34 24.33 5.07
C SER A 59 1.01 25.36 3.99
N PHE A 60 1.98 25.69 3.13
CA PHE A 60 1.78 26.55 1.95
C PHE A 60 0.75 25.93 0.98
N SER A 61 0.79 24.61 0.84
CA SER A 61 -0.13 23.82 0.02
C SER A 61 -1.60 23.93 0.47
N PHE A 62 -1.92 24.00 1.76
CA PHE A 62 -3.32 24.02 2.21
C PHE A 62 -4.04 25.32 1.83
N GLY A 63 -3.41 26.48 2.08
CA GLY A 63 -3.96 27.78 1.71
C GLY A 63 -4.15 27.92 0.19
N CYS A 64 -3.15 27.50 -0.60
CA CYS A 64 -3.29 27.44 -2.05
C CYS A 64 -4.40 26.48 -2.49
N ARG A 65 -4.56 25.31 -1.87
CA ARG A 65 -5.65 24.36 -2.18
C ARG A 65 -7.02 24.99 -1.93
N VAL A 66 -7.22 25.68 -0.80
CA VAL A 66 -8.51 26.31 -0.46
C VAL A 66 -8.82 27.48 -1.38
N ALA A 67 -7.85 28.38 -1.62
CA ALA A 67 -8.01 29.50 -2.53
C ALA A 67 -8.31 29.02 -3.95
N PHE A 68 -7.62 27.96 -4.39
CA PHE A 68 -7.83 27.36 -5.70
C PHE A 68 -9.17 26.64 -5.83
N CYS A 69 -9.60 25.89 -4.80
CA CYS A 69 -10.93 25.29 -4.78
C CYS A 69 -12.04 26.35 -4.85
N SER A 70 -11.84 27.47 -4.15
CA SER A 70 -12.77 28.60 -4.15
C SER A 70 -12.80 29.28 -5.53
N ALA A 71 -11.64 29.44 -6.18
CA ALA A 71 -11.55 29.98 -7.54
C ALA A 71 -12.22 29.05 -8.57
N VAL A 72 -11.99 27.72 -8.48
CA VAL A 72 -12.64 26.72 -9.34
C VAL A 72 -14.16 26.74 -9.14
N ALA A 73 -14.65 26.75 -7.90
CA ALA A 73 -16.08 26.83 -7.62
C ALA A 73 -16.71 28.13 -8.13
N PHE A 74 -16.03 29.27 -7.93
CA PHE A 74 -16.47 30.57 -8.44
C PHE A 74 -16.49 30.61 -9.97
N LEU A 75 -15.43 30.15 -10.64
CA LEU A 75 -15.37 30.09 -12.11
C LEU A 75 -16.43 29.15 -12.68
N SER A 76 -16.68 28.00 -12.03
CA SER A 76 -17.76 27.10 -12.42
C SER A 76 -19.14 27.72 -12.24
N ALA A 77 -19.40 28.40 -11.12
CA ALA A 77 -20.66 29.09 -10.87
C ALA A 77 -20.87 30.26 -11.84
N TYR A 78 -19.81 31.03 -12.10
CA TYR A 78 -19.79 32.10 -13.08
C TYR A 78 -20.08 31.54 -14.49
N ALA A 79 -19.35 30.51 -14.92
CA ALA A 79 -19.56 29.85 -16.20
C ALA A 79 -20.95 29.19 -16.33
N ALA A 80 -21.56 28.76 -15.22
CA ALA A 80 -22.91 28.22 -15.17
C ALA A 80 -24.01 29.31 -15.24
N ALA A 81 -23.76 30.48 -14.65
CA ALA A 81 -24.68 31.63 -14.67
C ALA A 81 -24.59 32.44 -15.97
N TYR A 82 -23.42 32.45 -16.61
CA TYR A 82 -23.11 33.25 -17.80
C TYR A 82 -24.02 33.01 -19.02
N PRO A 83 -24.49 31.77 -19.33
CA PRO A 83 -25.40 31.53 -20.44
C PRO A 83 -26.69 32.35 -20.36
N TRP A 84 -27.15 32.69 -19.16
CA TRP A 84 -28.38 33.44 -18.90
C TRP A 84 -28.24 34.95 -19.11
N LEU A 85 -27.06 35.50 -18.85
CA LEU A 85 -26.78 36.93 -18.98
C LEU A 85 -26.73 37.41 -20.45
N LEU A 86 -26.69 36.48 -21.41
CA LEU A 86 -26.38 36.76 -22.82
C LEU A 86 -27.43 36.25 -23.83
N ILE A 87 -28.53 35.68 -23.33
CA ILE A 87 -29.71 35.22 -24.08
C ILE A 87 -30.34 36.27 -25.03
N PRO A 88 -30.33 37.59 -24.76
CA PRO A 88 -31.12 38.54 -25.55
C PRO A 88 -30.69 38.79 -27.01
N LYS A 89 -29.57 38.25 -27.50
CA LYS A 89 -28.98 38.63 -28.82
C LYS A 89 -29.07 37.59 -29.95
N LEU A 90 -29.69 36.42 -29.74
CA LEU A 90 -29.75 35.34 -30.74
C LEU A 90 -31.17 35.16 -31.32
N GLY A 91 -31.29 34.86 -32.62
CA GLY A 91 -32.58 34.59 -33.27
C GLY A 91 -33.21 33.26 -32.82
N PRO A 92 -34.54 33.06 -32.96
CA PRO A 92 -35.31 32.03 -32.23
C PRO A 92 -34.95 30.57 -32.53
N LEU A 93 -34.55 30.22 -33.77
CA LEU A 93 -34.22 28.83 -34.16
C LEU A 93 -32.78 28.41 -33.82
N GLU A 94 -31.82 29.33 -33.95
CA GLU A 94 -30.45 29.10 -33.47
C GLU A 94 -30.40 29.05 -31.94
N HIS A 95 -31.34 29.74 -31.29
CA HIS A 95 -31.48 29.81 -29.84
C HIS A 95 -31.55 28.42 -29.19
N HIS A 96 -32.48 27.57 -29.66
CA HIS A 96 -32.70 26.26 -29.03
C HIS A 96 -31.47 25.34 -29.12
N ARG A 97 -30.83 25.27 -30.29
CA ARG A 97 -29.69 24.37 -30.53
C ARG A 97 -28.47 24.76 -29.70
N VAL A 98 -28.13 26.05 -29.72
CA VAL A 98 -27.02 26.61 -28.93
C VAL A 98 -27.32 26.48 -27.43
N MET A 99 -28.57 26.67 -27.02
CA MET A 99 -29.00 26.53 -25.63
C MET A 99 -28.82 25.09 -25.12
N VAL A 100 -29.22 24.07 -25.88
CA VAL A 100 -29.03 22.65 -25.49
C VAL A 100 -27.56 22.31 -25.30
N LEU A 101 -26.68 22.71 -26.22
CA LEU A 101 -25.24 22.43 -26.11
C LEU A 101 -24.61 23.13 -24.90
N ARG A 102 -25.01 24.38 -24.62
CA ARG A 102 -24.55 25.14 -23.43
C ARG A 102 -24.99 24.48 -22.13
N TRP A 103 -26.26 24.06 -22.04
CA TRP A 103 -26.75 23.35 -20.86
C TRP A 103 -25.96 22.08 -20.58
N GLN A 104 -25.67 21.30 -21.62
CA GLN A 104 -24.85 20.10 -21.48
C GLN A 104 -23.43 20.41 -20.97
N GLN A 105 -22.82 21.52 -21.40
CA GLN A 105 -21.51 21.94 -20.87
C GLN A 105 -21.57 22.37 -19.42
N VAL A 106 -22.57 23.17 -19.04
CA VAL A 106 -22.77 23.60 -17.66
C VAL A 106 -22.98 22.40 -16.75
N LEU A 107 -23.80 21.43 -17.17
CA LEU A 107 -24.02 20.20 -16.43
C LEU A 107 -22.73 19.37 -16.29
N ALA A 108 -21.93 19.25 -17.36
CA ALA A 108 -20.66 18.55 -17.31
C ALA A 108 -19.66 19.25 -16.36
N LEU A 109 -19.53 20.57 -16.44
CA LEU A 109 -18.63 21.33 -15.58
C LEU A 109 -19.07 21.27 -14.11
N ALA A 110 -20.37 21.38 -13.85
CA ALA A 110 -20.94 21.23 -12.52
C ALA A 110 -20.69 19.83 -11.95
N ALA A 111 -20.94 18.78 -12.74
CA ALA A 111 -20.69 17.39 -12.33
C ALA A 111 -19.22 17.15 -11.98
N MET A 112 -18.29 17.58 -12.84
CA MET A 112 -16.85 17.44 -12.56
C MET A 112 -16.39 18.27 -11.37
N SER A 113 -16.91 19.49 -11.20
CA SER A 113 -16.62 20.33 -10.03
C SER A 113 -17.06 19.64 -8.75
N SER A 114 -18.28 19.07 -8.74
CA SER A 114 -18.81 18.31 -7.61
C SER A 114 -17.96 17.07 -7.31
N ILE A 115 -17.57 16.30 -8.33
CA ILE A 115 -16.70 15.13 -8.16
C ILE A 115 -15.35 15.55 -7.57
N TRP A 116 -14.72 16.59 -8.12
CA TRP A 116 -13.39 17.04 -7.69
C TRP A 116 -13.41 17.62 -6.27
N VAL A 117 -14.38 18.50 -5.96
CA VAL A 117 -14.57 19.06 -4.61
C VAL A 117 -14.84 17.94 -3.61
N PHE A 118 -15.74 17.00 -3.93
CA PHE A 118 -15.98 15.85 -3.07
C PHE A 118 -14.70 15.03 -2.83
N CYS A 119 -13.89 14.80 -3.87
CA CYS A 119 -12.62 14.10 -3.75
C CYS A 119 -11.56 14.85 -2.93
N ILE A 120 -11.60 16.18 -2.91
CA ILE A 120 -10.72 16.98 -2.07
C ILE A 120 -11.16 16.97 -0.61
N LEU A 121 -12.46 17.09 -0.36
CA LEU A 121 -13.03 17.16 0.98
C LEU A 121 -13.07 15.80 1.68
N LYS A 122 -13.25 14.70 0.92
CA LYS A 122 -13.27 13.35 1.48
C LYS A 122 -11.90 13.00 2.04
N LYS A 123 -11.84 12.71 3.34
CA LYS A 123 -10.64 12.18 4.00
C LYS A 123 -10.25 10.86 3.34
N HIS A 124 -8.99 10.75 2.96
CA HIS A 124 -8.40 9.50 2.47
C HIS A 124 -6.94 9.43 2.95
N PRO A 125 -6.36 8.22 3.04
CA PRO A 125 -4.94 8.08 3.35
C PRO A 125 -4.08 8.89 2.38
N ARG A 126 -2.98 9.46 2.87
CA ARG A 126 -2.01 10.14 1.98
C ARG A 126 -1.50 9.11 0.98
N SER A 127 -1.72 9.37 -0.30
CA SER A 127 -1.31 8.49 -1.37
C SER A 127 -0.99 9.34 -2.58
N ALA A 128 0.24 9.22 -3.09
CA ALA A 128 0.66 9.86 -4.33
C ALA A 128 -0.28 9.51 -5.49
N TYR A 129 -0.88 8.32 -5.46
CA TYR A 129 -1.87 7.91 -6.46
C TYR A 129 -3.17 8.72 -6.39
N ALA A 130 -3.71 8.93 -5.18
CA ALA A 130 -4.90 9.76 -5.00
C ALA A 130 -4.62 11.21 -5.36
N HIS A 131 -3.41 11.70 -5.06
CA HIS A 131 -2.95 13.01 -5.48
C HIS A 131 -2.91 13.16 -7.00
N ASP A 132 -2.22 12.26 -7.72
CA ASP A 132 -2.13 12.27 -9.18
C ASP A 132 -3.51 12.17 -9.84
N ALA A 133 -4.43 11.37 -9.29
CA ALA A 133 -5.81 11.28 -9.76
C ALA A 133 -6.58 12.60 -9.61
N LYS A 134 -6.39 13.34 -8.50
CA LYS A 134 -7.01 14.67 -8.31
C LYS A 134 -6.53 15.67 -9.36
N TRP A 135 -5.26 15.63 -9.71
CA TRP A 135 -4.72 16.48 -10.78
C TRP A 135 -5.24 16.10 -12.16
N CYS A 136 -5.43 14.81 -12.43
CA CYS A 136 -6.08 14.37 -13.67
C CYS A 136 -7.54 14.85 -13.76
N MET A 137 -8.30 14.74 -12.66
CA MET A 137 -9.67 15.26 -12.59
C MET A 137 -9.71 16.77 -12.81
N PHE A 138 -8.78 17.49 -12.18
CA PHE A 138 -8.63 18.94 -12.40
C PHE A 138 -8.27 19.27 -13.85
N GLY A 139 -7.41 18.46 -14.48
CA GLY A 139 -7.11 18.57 -15.90
C GLY A 139 -8.36 18.47 -16.78
N TYR A 140 -9.23 17.47 -16.57
CA TYR A 140 -10.51 17.38 -17.30
C TYR A 140 -11.45 18.55 -17.05
N TRP A 141 -11.43 19.09 -15.83
CA TRP A 141 -12.15 20.32 -15.52
C TRP A 141 -11.64 21.47 -16.40
N LEU A 142 -10.32 21.67 -16.50
CA LEU A 142 -9.72 22.68 -17.39
C LEU A 142 -10.02 22.44 -18.87
N VAL A 143 -9.99 21.19 -19.33
CA VAL A 143 -10.39 20.83 -20.70
C VAL A 143 -11.80 21.34 -20.97
N THR A 144 -12.74 21.03 -20.09
CA THR A 144 -14.15 21.41 -20.29
C THR A 144 -14.36 22.91 -20.20
N LEU A 145 -13.65 23.59 -19.29
CA LEU A 145 -13.65 25.05 -19.24
C LEU A 145 -13.15 25.66 -20.56
N ALA A 146 -12.04 25.16 -21.11
CA ALA A 146 -11.50 25.65 -22.38
C ALA A 146 -12.49 25.47 -23.54
N PHE A 147 -13.14 24.30 -23.64
CA PHE A 147 -14.19 24.07 -24.64
C PHE A 147 -15.44 24.92 -24.41
N GLN A 148 -15.76 25.26 -23.16
CA GLN A 148 -16.86 26.16 -22.87
C GLN A 148 -16.54 27.60 -23.31
N VAL A 149 -15.32 28.07 -23.05
CA VAL A 149 -14.86 29.38 -23.53
C VAL A 149 -14.85 29.43 -25.06
N ALA A 150 -14.42 28.35 -25.73
CA ALA A 150 -14.47 28.23 -27.18
C ALA A 150 -15.91 28.38 -27.72
N ASP A 151 -16.87 27.65 -27.16
CA ASP A 151 -18.28 27.73 -27.56
C ASP A 151 -18.88 29.13 -27.31
N VAL A 152 -18.43 29.81 -26.25
CA VAL A 152 -18.79 31.21 -25.99
C VAL A 152 -18.21 32.12 -27.08
N CYS A 153 -16.92 32.03 -27.39
CA CYS A 153 -16.30 32.82 -28.45
C CYS A 153 -16.98 32.61 -29.81
N TRP A 154 -17.32 31.36 -30.15
CA TRP A 154 -18.09 31.03 -31.35
C TRP A 154 -19.40 31.82 -31.43
N ALA A 155 -20.18 31.77 -30.35
CA ALA A 155 -21.49 32.39 -30.31
C ALA A 155 -21.46 33.93 -30.38
N PHE A 156 -20.32 34.56 -30.08
CA PHE A 156 -20.12 36.00 -30.21
C PHE A 156 -19.52 36.42 -31.55
N GLY A 157 -19.29 35.48 -32.47
CA GLY A 157 -18.58 35.78 -33.72
C GLY A 157 -17.12 36.20 -33.48
N LEU A 158 -16.54 35.87 -32.31
CA LEU A 158 -15.14 36.12 -31.98
C LEU A 158 -14.27 35.06 -32.66
N SER A 159 -14.23 35.12 -33.99
CA SER A 159 -13.54 34.16 -34.85
C SER A 159 -12.04 34.05 -34.57
N SER A 160 -11.42 35.10 -34.02
CA SER A 160 -10.00 35.14 -33.66
C SER A 160 -9.64 34.29 -32.45
N GLY A 161 -10.56 34.08 -31.49
CA GLY A 161 -10.28 33.35 -30.24
C GLY A 161 -10.66 31.87 -30.27
N LEU A 162 -11.54 31.47 -31.19
CA LEU A 162 -12.06 30.10 -31.26
C LEU A 162 -10.96 29.03 -31.44
N PRO A 163 -10.04 29.16 -32.42
CA PRO A 163 -9.05 28.10 -32.67
C PRO A 163 -8.14 27.88 -31.47
N SER A 164 -7.77 28.96 -30.79
CA SER A 164 -6.88 29.01 -29.63
C SER A 164 -7.41 28.20 -28.45
N TRP A 165 -8.68 28.42 -28.07
CA TRP A 165 -9.28 27.74 -26.94
C TRP A 165 -9.58 26.27 -27.24
N THR A 166 -9.98 25.95 -28.46
CA THR A 166 -10.14 24.55 -28.87
C THR A 166 -8.81 23.80 -28.86
N ALA A 167 -7.74 24.39 -29.41
CA ALA A 167 -6.40 23.81 -29.39
C ALA A 167 -5.87 23.63 -27.96
N CYS A 168 -6.09 24.63 -27.10
CA CYS A 168 -5.78 24.54 -25.67
C CYS A 168 -6.52 23.38 -24.99
N GLY A 169 -7.82 23.25 -25.22
CA GLY A 169 -8.63 22.15 -24.69
C GLY A 169 -8.10 20.77 -25.10
N TYR A 170 -7.81 20.57 -26.39
CA TYR A 170 -7.24 19.31 -26.89
C TYR A 170 -5.83 19.05 -26.35
N ALA A 171 -4.98 20.08 -26.24
CA ALA A 171 -3.63 19.94 -25.68
C ALA A 171 -3.67 19.50 -24.21
N ILE A 172 -4.53 20.11 -23.39
CA ILE A 172 -4.72 19.69 -22.00
C ILE A 172 -5.28 18.26 -21.95
N GLU A 173 -6.27 17.93 -22.78
CA GLU A 173 -6.88 16.60 -22.82
C GLU A 173 -5.85 15.52 -23.16
N SER A 174 -4.87 15.85 -24.02
CA SER A 174 -3.75 14.98 -24.38
C SER A 174 -2.92 14.59 -23.17
N VAL A 175 -2.53 15.59 -22.38
CA VAL A 175 -1.70 15.41 -21.18
C VAL A 175 -2.47 14.56 -20.16
N VAL A 176 -3.75 14.87 -19.96
CA VAL A 176 -4.61 14.17 -19.00
C VAL A 176 -4.82 12.71 -19.40
N ILE A 177 -5.09 12.40 -20.67
CA ILE A 177 -5.20 11.01 -21.16
C ILE A 177 -3.87 10.26 -20.96
N GLY A 178 -2.75 10.92 -21.22
CA GLY A 178 -1.43 10.37 -20.91
C GLY A 178 -1.25 10.04 -19.42
N TRP A 179 -1.73 10.92 -18.53
CA TRP A 179 -1.74 10.66 -17.10
C TRP A 179 -2.69 9.53 -16.69
N ILE A 180 -3.89 9.42 -17.29
CA ILE A 180 -4.80 8.28 -17.06
C ILE A 180 -4.06 6.98 -17.34
N GLY A 181 -3.48 6.85 -18.52
CA GLY A 181 -2.84 5.59 -18.87
C GLY A 181 -1.59 5.33 -18.01
N TYR A 182 -0.90 6.38 -17.53
CA TYR A 182 0.17 6.23 -16.54
C TYR A 182 -0.36 5.70 -15.20
N ILE A 183 -1.49 6.24 -14.73
CA ILE A 183 -2.21 5.83 -13.54
C ILE A 183 -2.71 4.37 -13.67
N PHE A 184 -3.28 3.98 -14.82
CA PHE A 184 -3.61 2.59 -15.13
C PHE A 184 -2.37 1.70 -15.11
N GLN A 185 -1.27 2.18 -15.68
CA GLN A 185 -0.04 1.41 -15.72
C GLN A 185 0.55 1.18 -14.32
N ILE A 186 0.60 2.21 -13.47
CA ILE A 186 1.00 2.06 -12.07
C ILE A 186 0.14 1.02 -11.38
N ARG A 187 -1.20 1.08 -11.55
CA ARG A 187 -2.11 0.07 -10.98
C ARG A 187 -1.78 -1.33 -11.48
N MET A 188 -1.67 -1.50 -12.79
CA MET A 188 -1.41 -2.80 -13.38
C MET A 188 -0.06 -3.38 -12.96
N THR A 189 0.96 -2.54 -12.80
CA THR A 189 2.26 -2.95 -12.24
C THR A 189 2.18 -3.29 -10.76
N GLY A 190 1.43 -2.54 -9.96
CA GLY A 190 1.20 -2.86 -8.55
C GLY A 190 0.51 -4.22 -8.36
N ILE A 191 -0.37 -4.59 -9.30
CA ILE A 191 -1.06 -5.89 -9.28
C ILE A 191 -0.20 -7.01 -9.93
N ARG A 192 0.92 -6.71 -10.62
CA ARG A 192 1.76 -7.75 -11.24
C ARG A 192 2.58 -8.50 -10.19
N SER A 193 2.46 -9.82 -10.21
CA SER A 193 3.13 -10.73 -9.29
C SER A 193 4.58 -11.07 -9.66
N ARG A 194 5.14 -10.62 -10.79
CA ARG A 194 6.57 -10.87 -11.13
C ARG A 194 7.20 -9.65 -11.79
N SER A 195 8.44 -9.35 -11.42
CA SER A 195 9.28 -8.31 -12.04
C SER A 195 9.88 -8.79 -13.37
N THR A 196 9.14 -9.53 -14.18
CA THR A 196 9.63 -9.89 -15.52
C THR A 196 9.68 -8.61 -16.33
N GLY A 197 10.91 -8.19 -16.69
CA GLY A 197 11.23 -6.92 -17.34
C GLY A 197 10.30 -6.65 -18.52
N SER A 198 9.36 -5.74 -18.32
CA SER A 198 8.34 -5.43 -19.32
C SER A 198 8.37 -3.93 -19.55
N TYR A 199 9.30 -3.49 -20.40
CA TYR A 199 9.34 -2.14 -20.98
C TYR A 199 8.12 -1.85 -21.88
N ARG A 200 7.39 -2.90 -22.28
CA ARG A 200 6.28 -2.83 -23.25
C ARG A 200 5.17 -1.84 -22.89
N PRO A 201 4.66 -1.76 -21.65
CA PRO A 201 3.52 -0.90 -21.37
C PRO A 201 3.88 0.58 -21.33
N THR A 202 5.09 0.93 -20.86
CA THR A 202 5.60 2.31 -20.89
C THR A 202 5.76 2.78 -22.33
N MET A 203 6.19 1.88 -23.24
CA MET A 203 6.27 2.18 -24.66
C MET A 203 4.89 2.37 -25.29
N CYS A 204 3.90 1.52 -24.97
CA CYS A 204 2.51 1.74 -25.41
C CYS A 204 1.98 3.10 -24.94
N MET A 205 2.32 3.53 -23.72
CA MET A 205 1.96 4.84 -23.19
C MET A 205 2.64 6.02 -23.91
N LEU A 206 3.95 5.89 -24.24
CA LEU A 206 4.66 6.86 -25.08
C LEU A 206 3.97 7.01 -26.44
N LEU A 207 3.64 5.88 -27.07
CA LEU A 207 3.01 5.85 -28.37
C LEU A 207 1.57 6.40 -28.33
N LEU A 208 0.82 6.12 -27.26
CA LEU A 208 -0.55 6.63 -27.06
C LEU A 208 -0.56 8.14 -26.84
N GLY A 209 0.30 8.65 -25.94
CA GLY A 209 0.43 10.09 -25.71
C GLY A 209 0.96 10.83 -26.94
N GLY A 210 1.93 10.24 -27.65
CA GLY A 210 2.46 10.78 -28.90
C GLY A 210 1.42 10.81 -30.01
N ALA A 211 0.70 9.71 -30.26
CA ALA A 211 -0.35 9.65 -31.28
C ALA A 211 -1.46 10.67 -31.01
N PHE A 212 -1.86 10.85 -29.75
CA PHE A 212 -2.87 11.81 -29.38
C PHE A 212 -2.36 13.27 -29.49
N PHE A 213 -1.12 13.54 -29.11
CA PHE A 213 -0.53 14.88 -29.28
C PHE A 213 -0.42 15.25 -30.76
N ILE A 214 0.06 14.31 -31.58
CA ILE A 214 0.09 14.46 -33.04
C ILE A 214 -1.33 14.73 -33.56
N ASN A 215 -2.34 14.02 -33.04
CA ASN A 215 -3.73 14.26 -33.43
C ASN A 215 -4.22 15.67 -33.08
N ALA A 216 -4.02 16.13 -31.84
CA ALA A 216 -4.42 17.47 -31.40
C ALA A 216 -3.75 18.56 -32.25
N PHE A 217 -2.48 18.35 -32.61
CA PHE A 217 -1.72 19.23 -33.47
C PHE A 217 -2.19 19.19 -34.93
N SER A 218 -2.44 17.98 -35.46
CA SER A 218 -2.98 17.77 -36.80
C SER A 218 -4.35 18.41 -36.98
N ASP A 219 -5.25 18.35 -35.99
CA ASP A 219 -6.56 19.00 -36.03
C ASP A 219 -6.43 20.54 -36.11
N ALA A 220 -5.52 21.12 -35.33
CA ALA A 220 -5.24 22.56 -35.38
C ALA A 220 -4.75 22.98 -36.77
N LEU A 221 -3.76 22.26 -37.31
CA LEU A 221 -3.21 22.52 -38.64
C LEU A 221 -4.21 22.26 -39.78
N LEU A 222 -5.11 21.28 -39.64
CA LEU A 222 -6.18 21.02 -40.60
C LEU A 222 -7.17 22.20 -40.64
N ARG A 223 -7.53 22.75 -39.49
CA ARG A 223 -8.38 23.96 -39.41
C ARG A 223 -7.70 25.17 -40.04
N ALA A 224 -6.37 25.26 -39.92
CA ALA A 224 -5.55 26.25 -40.61
C ALA A 224 -5.37 25.96 -42.12
N LYS A 225 -5.96 24.86 -42.65
CA LYS A 225 -5.82 24.38 -44.03
C LYS A 225 -4.37 24.09 -44.46
N VAL A 226 -3.50 23.80 -43.50
CA VAL A 226 -2.07 23.55 -43.74
C VAL A 226 -1.81 22.08 -44.08
N LEU A 227 -2.54 21.15 -43.45
CA LEU A 227 -2.36 19.71 -43.65
C LEU A 227 -3.49 19.08 -44.49
N PRO A 228 -3.17 18.10 -45.35
CA PRO A 228 -4.17 17.24 -45.98
C PRO A 228 -4.88 16.38 -44.93
N LEU A 229 -6.18 16.16 -45.11
CA LEU A 229 -7.06 15.39 -44.21
C LEU A 229 -6.54 13.97 -43.93
N GLU A 230 -5.84 13.38 -44.90
CA GLU A 230 -5.19 12.07 -44.85
C GLU A 230 -4.21 11.97 -43.67
N LEU A 231 -3.43 13.04 -43.43
CA LEU A 231 -2.45 13.10 -42.35
C LEU A 231 -3.10 13.27 -40.96
N VAL A 232 -4.36 13.72 -40.89
CA VAL A 232 -5.13 13.84 -39.64
C VAL A 232 -5.87 12.54 -39.32
N LEU A 233 -6.28 11.79 -40.34
CA LEU A 233 -6.99 10.53 -40.16
C LEU A 233 -6.09 9.45 -39.53
N ILE A 234 -4.83 9.37 -39.96
CA ILE A 234 -3.88 8.33 -39.49
C ILE A 234 -3.70 8.37 -37.96
N PRO A 235 -3.36 9.49 -37.31
CA PRO A 235 -3.23 9.57 -35.85
C PRO A 235 -4.52 9.21 -35.09
N ASN A 236 -5.68 9.60 -35.61
CA ASN A 236 -6.98 9.27 -35.00
C ASN A 236 -7.27 7.77 -35.04
N VAL A 237 -7.06 7.14 -36.19
CA VAL A 237 -7.23 5.68 -36.36
C VAL A 237 -6.25 4.93 -35.45
N LEU A 238 -4.99 5.34 -35.44
CA LEU A 238 -3.98 4.75 -34.57
C LEU A 238 -4.34 4.91 -33.09
N PHE A 239 -4.78 6.09 -32.67
CA PHE A 239 -5.20 6.33 -31.28
C PHE A 239 -6.36 5.41 -30.87
N VAL A 240 -7.45 5.36 -31.65
CA VAL A 240 -8.61 4.51 -31.35
C VAL A 240 -8.22 3.03 -31.30
N ALA A 241 -7.43 2.57 -32.27
CA ALA A 241 -6.96 1.18 -32.31
C ALA A 241 -6.09 0.86 -31.10
N MET A 242 -5.10 1.70 -30.80
CA MET A 242 -4.20 1.53 -29.67
C MET A 242 -4.92 1.57 -28.33
N TRP A 243 -5.85 2.51 -28.14
CA TRP A 243 -6.63 2.63 -26.91
C TRP A 243 -7.57 1.43 -26.71
N SER A 244 -8.20 0.96 -27.79
CA SER A 244 -9.07 -0.23 -27.76
C SER A 244 -8.27 -1.48 -27.39
N VAL A 245 -7.12 -1.70 -28.04
CA VAL A 245 -6.22 -2.82 -27.72
C VAL A 245 -5.72 -2.72 -26.28
N TYR A 246 -5.27 -1.54 -25.85
CA TYR A 246 -4.80 -1.33 -24.48
C TYR A 246 -5.89 -1.64 -23.45
N THR A 247 -7.09 -1.11 -23.64
CA THR A 247 -8.26 -1.37 -22.79
C THR A 247 -8.57 -2.86 -22.72
N ALA A 248 -8.63 -3.54 -23.87
CA ALA A 248 -8.90 -4.97 -23.94
C ALA A 248 -7.84 -5.79 -23.19
N LEU A 249 -6.55 -5.46 -23.35
CA LEU A 249 -5.45 -6.11 -22.65
C LEU A 249 -5.53 -5.90 -21.13
N VAL A 250 -5.85 -4.69 -20.67
CA VAL A 250 -6.05 -4.38 -19.25
C VAL A 250 -7.23 -5.17 -18.68
N CYS A 251 -8.38 -5.16 -19.37
CA CYS A 251 -9.58 -5.87 -18.96
C CYS A 251 -9.34 -7.39 -18.90
N MET A 252 -8.73 -7.99 -19.92
CA MET A 252 -8.37 -9.40 -19.92
C MET A 252 -7.43 -9.76 -18.77
N SER A 253 -6.45 -8.89 -18.46
CA SER A 253 -5.56 -9.09 -17.33
C SER A 253 -6.31 -9.06 -15.99
N LEU A 254 -7.24 -8.11 -15.80
CA LEU A 254 -8.07 -8.01 -14.61
C LEU A 254 -9.04 -9.20 -14.47
N VAL A 255 -9.64 -9.68 -15.56
CA VAL A 255 -10.48 -10.88 -15.56
C VAL A 255 -9.71 -12.11 -15.09
N ARG A 256 -8.52 -12.36 -15.64
CA ARG A 256 -7.67 -13.48 -15.23
C ARG A 256 -7.33 -13.41 -13.75
N LYS A 257 -6.95 -12.23 -13.27
CA LYS A 257 -6.62 -11.98 -11.87
C LYS A 257 -7.83 -12.17 -10.96
N ARG A 258 -9.00 -11.62 -11.32
CA ARG A 258 -10.24 -11.81 -10.58
C ARG A 258 -10.59 -13.30 -10.46
N SER A 259 -10.41 -14.07 -11.53
CA SER A 259 -10.61 -15.53 -11.51
C SER A 259 -9.67 -16.22 -10.50
N LEU A 260 -8.38 -15.87 -10.49
CA LEU A 260 -7.42 -16.39 -9.51
C LEU A 260 -7.84 -16.04 -8.07
N ALA A 261 -8.25 -14.80 -7.80
CA ALA A 261 -8.73 -14.40 -6.47
C ALA A 261 -9.98 -15.20 -6.07
N LEU A 262 -10.93 -15.43 -7.00
CA LEU A 262 -12.12 -16.25 -6.74
C LEU A 262 -11.80 -17.73 -6.51
N GLN A 263 -10.76 -18.27 -7.15
CA GLN A 263 -10.28 -19.62 -6.86
C GLN A 263 -9.71 -19.69 -5.44
N GLU A 264 -8.93 -18.69 -5.03
CA GLU A 264 -8.38 -18.62 -3.67
C GLU A 264 -9.47 -18.53 -2.60
N VAL A 265 -10.54 -17.77 -2.85
CA VAL A 265 -11.74 -17.73 -1.97
C VAL A 265 -12.33 -19.12 -1.70
N ARG A 266 -12.16 -20.08 -2.63
CA ARG A 266 -12.60 -21.47 -2.43
C ARG A 266 -11.58 -22.29 -1.65
N ARG A 267 -10.29 -21.97 -1.78
CA ARG A 267 -9.17 -22.68 -1.16
C ARG A 267 -8.97 -22.33 0.31
N VAL A 268 -8.96 -21.04 0.65
CA VAL A 268 -8.61 -20.56 2.00
C VAL A 268 -9.84 -20.38 2.88
N ARG A 269 -9.63 -20.37 4.21
CA ARG A 269 -10.66 -20.17 5.24
C ARG A 269 -10.38 -18.90 6.05
N GLY A 270 -11.31 -18.53 6.94
CA GLY A 270 -11.14 -17.41 7.87
C GLY A 270 -10.90 -16.05 7.19
N PHE A 271 -10.04 -15.23 7.80
CA PHE A 271 -9.76 -13.87 7.34
C PHE A 271 -9.09 -13.83 5.95
N ALA A 272 -8.22 -14.79 5.62
CA ALA A 272 -7.62 -14.91 4.30
C ALA A 272 -8.68 -15.06 3.18
N ARG A 273 -9.76 -15.82 3.45
CA ARG A 273 -10.90 -15.96 2.53
C ARG A 273 -11.63 -14.64 2.33
N GLN A 274 -11.83 -13.90 3.41
CA GLN A 274 -12.47 -12.60 3.40
C GLN A 274 -11.63 -11.58 2.60
N GLN A 275 -10.30 -11.55 2.80
CA GLN A 275 -9.38 -10.76 1.98
C GLN A 275 -9.42 -11.12 0.50
N ALA A 276 -9.43 -12.42 0.17
CA ALA A 276 -9.50 -12.87 -1.22
C ALA A 276 -10.83 -12.46 -1.88
N ARG A 277 -11.95 -12.51 -1.15
CA ARG A 277 -13.26 -12.02 -1.63
C ARG A 277 -13.23 -10.52 -1.88
N TRP A 278 -12.70 -9.76 -0.93
CA TRP A 278 -12.54 -8.33 -1.05
C TRP A 278 -11.65 -7.95 -2.25
N ALA A 279 -10.52 -8.63 -2.44
CA ALA A 279 -9.67 -8.42 -3.61
C ALA A 279 -10.40 -8.74 -4.92
N ALA A 280 -11.20 -9.81 -4.96
CA ALA A 280 -12.01 -10.15 -6.14
C ALA A 280 -13.10 -9.10 -6.44
N ARG A 281 -13.68 -8.46 -5.41
CA ARG A 281 -14.63 -7.35 -5.57
C ARG A 281 -13.94 -6.10 -6.11
N ILE A 282 -12.80 -5.73 -5.55
CA ILE A 282 -11.98 -4.61 -6.04
C ILE A 282 -11.61 -4.83 -7.51
N LEU A 283 -11.08 -6.01 -7.86
CA LEU A 283 -10.72 -6.34 -9.25
C LEU A 283 -11.95 -6.29 -10.17
N GLY A 284 -13.13 -6.66 -9.68
CA GLY A 284 -14.39 -6.54 -10.42
C GLY A 284 -14.78 -5.09 -10.70
N LEU A 285 -14.65 -4.21 -9.70
CA LEU A 285 -14.93 -2.79 -9.85
C LEU A 285 -13.89 -2.09 -10.74
N GLU A 286 -12.61 -2.41 -10.59
CA GLU A 286 -11.54 -1.91 -11.46
C GLU A 286 -11.77 -2.35 -12.90
N LEU A 287 -12.15 -3.62 -13.13
CA LEU A 287 -12.50 -4.14 -14.45
C LEU A 287 -13.66 -3.35 -15.06
N LEU A 288 -14.74 -3.15 -14.32
CA LEU A 288 -15.90 -2.38 -14.78
C LEU A 288 -15.49 -0.95 -15.13
N THR A 289 -14.70 -0.30 -14.26
CA THR A 289 -14.29 1.08 -14.46
C THR A 289 -13.39 1.23 -15.70
N CYS A 290 -12.40 0.35 -15.86
CA CYS A 290 -11.54 0.33 -17.04
C CYS A 290 -12.33 0.07 -18.33
N ALA A 291 -13.30 -0.85 -18.30
CA ALA A 291 -14.15 -1.14 -19.45
C ALA A 291 -15.01 0.08 -19.82
N VAL A 292 -15.64 0.73 -18.84
CA VAL A 292 -16.47 1.93 -19.05
C VAL A 292 -15.65 3.08 -19.62
N VAL A 293 -14.50 3.41 -19.02
CA VAL A 293 -13.56 4.43 -19.52
C VAL A 293 -13.10 4.12 -20.94
N GLY A 294 -12.75 2.86 -21.19
CA GLY A 294 -12.30 2.41 -22.51
C GLY A 294 -13.38 2.57 -23.58
N VAL A 295 -14.59 2.08 -23.31
CA VAL A 295 -15.73 2.16 -24.22
C VAL A 295 -16.11 3.61 -24.49
N THR A 296 -16.21 4.46 -23.46
CA THR A 296 -16.64 5.86 -23.66
C THR A 296 -15.63 6.67 -24.44
N THR A 297 -14.34 6.43 -24.21
CA THR A 297 -13.28 7.09 -24.97
C THR A 297 -13.34 6.65 -26.44
N CYS A 298 -13.54 5.36 -26.72
CA CYS A 298 -13.71 4.87 -28.10
C CYS A 298 -14.99 5.42 -28.73
N SER A 299 -16.12 5.45 -28.01
CA SER A 299 -17.39 6.00 -28.49
C SER A 299 -17.30 7.48 -28.83
N LYS A 300 -16.43 8.24 -28.15
CA LYS A 300 -16.14 9.64 -28.48
C LYS A 300 -15.34 9.77 -29.79
N TRP A 301 -14.28 8.98 -29.95
CA TRP A 301 -13.31 9.17 -31.03
C TRP A 301 -13.66 8.42 -32.32
N LEU A 302 -14.39 7.31 -32.24
CA LEU A 302 -14.79 6.54 -33.42
C LEU A 302 -15.67 7.36 -34.40
N PRO A 303 -16.69 8.12 -33.95
CA PRO A 303 -17.44 9.01 -34.85
C PRO A 303 -16.57 10.06 -35.55
N VAL A 304 -15.53 10.57 -34.88
CA VAL A 304 -14.58 11.55 -35.46
C VAL A 304 -13.78 10.89 -36.60
N VAL A 305 -13.29 9.67 -36.38
CA VAL A 305 -12.62 8.86 -37.42
C VAL A 305 -13.55 8.61 -38.61
N VAL A 306 -14.79 8.18 -38.35
CA VAL A 306 -15.78 7.93 -39.41
C VAL A 306 -16.08 9.21 -40.19
N LEU A 307 -16.27 10.33 -39.49
CA LEU A 307 -16.54 11.62 -40.10
C LEU A 307 -15.41 12.06 -41.05
N HIS A 308 -14.16 12.02 -40.58
CA HIS A 308 -12.99 12.36 -41.39
C HIS A 308 -12.81 11.39 -42.56
N SER A 309 -13.11 10.11 -42.37
CA SER A 309 -13.08 9.11 -43.45
C SER A 309 -14.14 9.41 -44.52
N MET A 310 -15.36 9.75 -44.11
CA MET A 310 -16.43 10.13 -45.03
C MET A 310 -16.11 11.41 -45.81
N GLN A 311 -15.55 12.41 -45.14
CA GLN A 311 -15.10 13.66 -45.78
C GLN A 311 -14.00 13.40 -46.81
N LEU A 312 -13.09 12.47 -46.53
CA LEU A 312 -12.04 12.06 -47.46
C LEU A 312 -12.62 11.35 -48.69
N LEU A 313 -13.53 10.39 -48.47
CA LEU A 313 -14.17 9.60 -49.53
C LEU A 313 -15.14 10.42 -50.40
N SER A 314 -15.78 11.45 -49.82
CA SER A 314 -16.79 12.25 -50.49
C SER A 314 -16.24 13.51 -51.18
N ARG A 315 -14.91 13.68 -51.28
CA ARG A 315 -14.28 14.85 -51.93
C ARG A 315 -14.86 15.26 -53.31
N PRO A 316 -15.33 14.35 -54.20
CA PRO A 316 -15.90 14.79 -55.48
C PRO A 316 -17.38 15.21 -55.43
N HIS A 317 -18.16 14.79 -54.42
CA HIS A 317 -19.56 15.18 -54.27
C HIS A 317 -19.71 16.12 -53.08
N LYS A 318 -20.19 17.36 -53.32
CA LYS A 318 -20.60 18.26 -52.24
C LYS A 318 -21.67 17.55 -51.41
N LEU A 319 -21.24 16.90 -50.31
CA LEU A 319 -22.13 16.38 -49.29
C LEU A 319 -23.01 17.54 -48.86
N ASP A 320 -24.30 17.40 -49.06
CA ASP A 320 -25.25 18.40 -48.63
C ASP A 320 -25.26 18.45 -47.10
N MET A 321 -24.45 19.36 -46.56
CA MET A 321 -24.27 19.62 -45.13
C MET A 321 -25.58 20.06 -44.46
N SER A 322 -26.64 20.34 -45.24
CA SER A 322 -27.98 20.62 -44.72
C SER A 322 -28.72 19.37 -44.23
N ASN A 323 -28.22 18.16 -44.54
CA ASN A 323 -28.87 16.93 -44.10
C ASN A 323 -28.89 16.85 -42.56
N GLN A 324 -30.08 16.95 -41.98
CA GLN A 324 -30.27 16.95 -40.53
C GLN A 324 -29.71 15.69 -39.87
N LEU A 325 -29.68 14.56 -40.58
CA LEU A 325 -29.08 13.32 -40.08
C LEU A 325 -27.56 13.47 -39.90
N TYR A 326 -26.89 14.17 -40.82
CA TYR A 326 -25.45 14.42 -40.74
C TYR A 326 -25.11 15.30 -39.52
N LEU A 327 -25.85 16.40 -39.33
CA LEU A 327 -25.73 17.24 -38.14
C LEU A 327 -26.01 16.46 -36.85
N ALA A 328 -27.08 15.66 -36.80
CA ALA A 328 -27.43 14.83 -35.64
C ALA A 328 -26.31 13.84 -35.27
N VAL A 329 -25.84 13.06 -36.25
CA VAL A 329 -24.92 11.93 -36.02
C VAL A 329 -23.48 12.39 -35.85
N PHE A 330 -23.03 13.41 -36.58
CA PHE A 330 -21.61 13.76 -36.63
C PHE A 330 -21.27 15.04 -35.87
N TYR A 331 -22.26 15.83 -35.45
CA TYR A 331 -22.02 17.02 -34.64
C TYR A 331 -22.57 16.87 -33.22
N TYR A 332 -23.85 16.55 -33.07
CA TYR A 332 -24.47 16.46 -31.73
C TYR A 332 -24.00 15.23 -30.94
N PHE A 333 -24.03 14.05 -31.55
CA PHE A 333 -23.63 12.83 -30.85
C PHE A 333 -22.17 12.88 -30.34
N PRO A 334 -21.15 13.26 -31.14
CA PRO A 334 -19.78 13.32 -30.65
C PRO A 334 -19.59 14.39 -29.58
N SER A 335 -20.34 15.50 -29.65
CA SER A 335 -20.33 16.52 -28.62
C SER A 335 -20.87 16.00 -27.28
N ILE A 336 -21.97 15.24 -27.30
CA ILE A 336 -22.53 14.62 -26.09
C ILE A 336 -21.59 13.54 -25.57
N ALA A 337 -21.12 12.65 -26.45
CA ALA A 337 -20.19 11.57 -26.12
C ALA A 337 -18.91 12.12 -25.48
N SER A 338 -18.35 13.22 -26.01
CA SER A 338 -17.17 13.89 -25.47
C SER A 338 -17.37 14.42 -24.06
N ARG A 339 -18.54 15.03 -23.76
CA ARG A 339 -18.86 15.53 -22.42
C ARG A 339 -19.05 14.40 -21.42
N CYS A 340 -19.82 13.38 -21.81
CA CYS A 340 -20.02 12.18 -21.01
C CYS A 340 -18.69 11.48 -20.71
N ASP A 341 -17.82 11.34 -21.72
CA ASP A 341 -16.50 10.73 -21.56
C ASP A 341 -15.64 11.44 -20.52
N ARG A 342 -15.58 12.78 -20.50
CA ARG A 342 -14.80 13.53 -19.49
C ARG A 342 -15.32 13.34 -18.07
N VAL A 343 -16.64 13.34 -17.90
CA VAL A 343 -17.27 13.09 -16.59
C VAL A 343 -16.99 11.66 -16.14
N ILE A 344 -17.16 10.68 -17.03
CA ILE A 344 -16.92 9.26 -16.78
C ILE A 344 -15.44 9.00 -16.45
N ASN A 345 -14.51 9.60 -17.19
CA ASN A 345 -13.08 9.48 -16.95
C ASN A 345 -12.70 10.08 -15.59
N SER A 346 -13.26 11.25 -15.25
CA SER A 346 -13.04 11.87 -13.93
C SER A 346 -13.58 10.98 -12.80
N LEU A 347 -14.81 10.46 -12.96
CA LEU A 347 -15.41 9.53 -12.00
C LEU A 347 -14.61 8.23 -11.89
N GLY A 348 -14.18 7.68 -13.01
CA GLY A 348 -13.38 6.47 -13.10
C GLY A 348 -12.04 6.63 -12.38
N LEU A 349 -11.35 7.76 -12.57
CA LEU A 349 -10.12 8.09 -11.84
C LEU A 349 -10.37 8.20 -10.33
N ALA A 350 -11.50 8.79 -9.93
CA ALA A 350 -11.88 8.92 -8.53
C ALA A 350 -12.19 7.55 -7.87
N ILE A 351 -12.76 6.61 -8.63
CA ILE A 351 -13.00 5.23 -8.20
C ILE A 351 -11.68 4.45 -8.13
N LEU A 352 -10.88 4.48 -9.20
CA LEU A 352 -9.62 3.75 -9.32
C LEU A 352 -8.55 4.27 -8.34
N SER A 353 -8.64 5.52 -7.91
CA SER A 353 -7.80 6.07 -6.84
C SER A 353 -8.18 5.60 -5.45
N GLY A 354 -9.34 4.97 -5.31
CA GLY A 354 -9.89 4.62 -4.01
C GLY A 354 -10.34 5.85 -3.21
N ILE A 355 -10.53 7.01 -3.87
CA ILE A 355 -11.12 8.18 -3.20
C ILE A 355 -12.61 7.93 -3.03
N LEU A 356 -13.34 7.63 -4.11
CA LEU A 356 -14.77 7.36 -4.03
C LEU A 356 -15.07 5.96 -3.50
N TRP A 357 -14.25 4.97 -3.86
CA TRP A 357 -14.45 3.60 -3.43
C TRP A 357 -13.43 3.19 -2.36
N GLN A 358 -13.90 3.14 -1.13
CA GLN A 358 -13.18 2.56 0.00
C GLN A 358 -14.08 1.49 0.60
N GLU A 359 -14.26 0.38 -0.14
CA GLU A 359 -14.76 -0.82 0.52
C GLU A 359 -13.73 -1.19 1.59
N ALA A 360 -14.09 -0.89 2.85
CA ALA A 360 -13.33 -1.36 3.99
C ALA A 360 -13.25 -2.88 3.83
N PRO A 361 -12.06 -3.47 3.91
CA PRO A 361 -11.99 -4.91 3.88
C PRO A 361 -12.80 -5.47 5.04
N PRO A 362 -13.39 -6.64 4.81
CA PRO A 362 -14.38 -7.24 5.69
C PRO A 362 -13.97 -7.14 7.15
N GLN A 363 -14.73 -6.35 7.88
CA GLN A 363 -14.79 -6.44 9.33
C GLN A 363 -15.70 -7.64 9.58
N GLY A 364 -15.17 -8.76 10.11
CA GLY A 364 -15.97 -9.97 10.28
C GLY A 364 -17.32 -9.69 10.96
N ASP A 365 -18.40 -10.17 10.33
CA ASP A 365 -19.81 -9.87 10.67
C ASP A 365 -20.23 -10.38 12.07
N ASP A 366 -19.41 -11.19 12.75
CA ASP A 366 -19.71 -11.65 14.12
C ASP A 366 -19.24 -10.66 15.18
N GLU A 367 -19.83 -9.47 15.22
CA GLU A 367 -19.57 -8.48 16.26
C GLU A 367 -19.85 -9.04 17.67
N GLU A 368 -20.84 -9.94 17.79
CA GLU A 368 -21.23 -10.58 19.04
C GLU A 368 -20.23 -11.67 19.48
N PHE A 369 -19.76 -12.51 18.55
CA PHE A 369 -18.66 -13.45 18.81
C PHE A 369 -17.38 -12.69 19.20
N ARG A 370 -17.10 -11.57 18.52
CA ARG A 370 -15.98 -10.68 18.82
C ARG A 370 -16.08 -10.08 20.21
N ARG A 371 -17.25 -9.61 20.65
CA ARG A 371 -17.43 -9.08 22.00
C ARG A 371 -17.24 -10.16 23.06
N SER A 372 -17.77 -11.37 22.84
CA SER A 372 -17.66 -12.47 23.81
C SER A 372 -16.23 -13.04 23.91
N ALA A 373 -15.52 -13.17 22.78
CA ALA A 373 -14.15 -13.65 22.74
C ALA A 373 -13.11 -12.59 23.14
N SER A 374 -13.35 -11.31 22.84
CA SER A 374 -12.41 -10.22 23.18
C SER A 374 -12.54 -9.74 24.62
N ALA A 375 -13.66 -9.96 25.30
CA ALA A 375 -13.84 -9.55 26.69
C ALA A 375 -13.17 -10.51 27.69
N ARG A 376 -12.94 -11.77 27.28
CA ARG A 376 -12.23 -12.76 28.09
C ARG A 376 -10.79 -12.81 27.59
N GLY A 377 -9.91 -12.01 28.20
CA GLY A 377 -8.46 -12.17 28.05
C GLY A 377 -8.01 -13.58 28.45
N LEU A 378 -6.70 -13.80 28.53
CA LEU A 378 -6.16 -15.07 28.98
C LEU A 378 -6.60 -15.38 30.41
N ALA A 379 -6.82 -16.65 30.71
CA ALA A 379 -7.13 -17.06 32.07
C ALA A 379 -5.91 -16.85 32.98
N SER A 380 -6.08 -16.03 34.01
CA SER A 380 -5.09 -15.83 35.07
C SER A 380 -4.66 -17.15 35.71
N MET A 381 -3.34 -17.39 35.82
CA MET A 381 -2.83 -18.60 36.51
C MET A 381 -3.16 -18.60 37.99
N ALA A 382 -3.39 -17.43 38.57
CA ALA A 382 -3.69 -17.28 40.00
C ALA A 382 -4.91 -18.10 40.43
N LYS A 383 -5.85 -18.36 39.50
CA LYS A 383 -7.05 -19.17 39.73
C LYS A 383 -6.78 -20.67 39.89
N LEU A 384 -5.60 -21.13 39.45
CA LEU A 384 -5.18 -22.53 39.57
C LEU A 384 -4.31 -22.78 40.81
N LEU A 385 -3.98 -21.71 41.55
CA LEU A 385 -3.15 -21.76 42.75
C LEU A 385 -4.00 -21.93 44.00
N ASN A 386 -3.41 -22.48 45.06
CA ASN A 386 -4.01 -22.42 46.39
C ASN A 386 -3.96 -20.98 46.94
N SER A 387 -4.75 -20.67 47.97
CA SER A 387 -4.89 -19.30 48.49
C SER A 387 -3.56 -18.66 48.90
N ARG A 388 -2.64 -19.42 49.50
CA ARG A 388 -1.33 -18.90 49.93
C ARG A 388 -0.45 -18.56 48.73
N GLU A 389 -0.37 -19.46 47.76
CA GLU A 389 0.37 -19.23 46.51
C GLU A 389 -0.24 -18.10 45.68
N GLN A 390 -1.57 -17.93 45.75
CA GLN A 390 -2.27 -16.83 45.11
C GLN A 390 -1.87 -15.46 45.66
N GLU A 391 -1.70 -15.32 46.97
CA GLU A 391 -1.20 -14.09 47.60
C GLU A 391 0.22 -13.75 47.12
N VAL A 392 1.14 -14.72 47.20
CA VAL A 392 2.53 -14.56 46.71
C VAL A 392 2.54 -14.21 45.22
N TYR A 393 1.68 -14.86 44.44
CA TYR A 393 1.55 -14.60 43.01
C TYR A 393 1.17 -13.14 42.74
N GLN A 394 0.18 -12.60 43.45
CA GLN A 394 -0.26 -11.21 43.28
C GLN A 394 0.81 -10.20 43.71
N ASP A 395 1.55 -10.49 44.78
CA ASP A 395 2.66 -9.66 45.23
C ASP A 395 3.76 -9.58 44.17
N VAL A 396 4.11 -10.70 43.53
CA VAL A 396 5.09 -10.74 42.44
C VAL A 396 4.56 -10.03 41.19
N VAL A 397 3.27 -10.15 40.87
CA VAL A 397 2.64 -9.39 39.77
C VAL A 397 2.80 -7.88 40.00
N ALA A 398 2.47 -7.40 41.19
CA ALA A 398 2.62 -5.98 41.55
C ALA A 398 4.10 -5.56 41.53
N GLN A 399 5.00 -6.42 42.01
CA GLN A 399 6.43 -6.16 41.97
C GLN A 399 6.96 -6.04 40.53
N LEU A 400 6.56 -6.95 39.63
CA LEU A 400 6.93 -6.89 38.21
C LEU A 400 6.43 -5.60 37.54
N GLY A 401 5.22 -5.15 37.89
CA GLY A 401 4.66 -3.87 37.44
C GLY A 401 5.49 -2.64 37.88
N ARG A 402 6.34 -2.77 38.90
CA ARG A 402 7.26 -1.71 39.36
C ARG A 402 8.69 -1.85 38.84
N ARG A 403 8.98 -2.83 37.96
CA ARG A 403 10.32 -3.03 37.39
C ARG A 403 10.47 -2.42 36.00
N GLY A 404 9.89 -1.24 35.80
CA GLY A 404 10.17 -0.41 34.62
C GLY A 404 11.54 0.27 34.71
N PHE A 405 12.03 0.77 33.58
CA PHE A 405 13.25 1.58 33.52
C PHE A 405 13.08 2.76 32.55
N ARG A 406 13.90 3.81 32.73
CA ARG A 406 13.90 5.00 31.86
C ARG A 406 14.64 4.74 30.55
N LEU A 407 14.18 5.38 29.47
CA LEU A 407 14.83 5.32 28.17
C LEU A 407 16.28 5.82 28.20
N SER A 408 16.59 6.79 29.05
CA SER A 408 17.97 7.25 29.32
C SER A 408 18.88 6.14 29.84
N SER A 409 18.41 5.29 30.74
CA SER A 409 19.17 4.14 31.27
C SER A 409 19.49 3.14 30.16
N LEU A 410 18.53 2.85 29.28
CA LEU A 410 18.75 1.96 28.14
C LEU A 410 19.79 2.52 27.17
N LEU A 411 19.75 3.82 26.87
CA LEU A 411 20.74 4.46 26.00
C LEU A 411 22.14 4.51 26.64
N ASN A 412 22.23 4.66 27.95
CA ASN A 412 23.51 4.57 28.66
C ASN A 412 24.07 3.15 28.59
N PHE A 413 23.23 2.14 28.79
CA PHE A 413 23.60 0.73 28.65
C PHE A 413 24.05 0.40 27.22
N TRP A 414 23.31 0.86 26.21
CA TRP A 414 23.69 0.70 24.80
C TRP A 414 25.05 1.37 24.50
N GLY A 415 25.27 2.58 25.00
CA GLY A 415 26.55 3.27 24.85
C GLY A 415 27.73 2.45 25.39
N GLN A 416 27.57 1.83 26.56
CA GLN A 416 28.59 0.96 27.16
C GLN A 416 28.84 -0.35 26.40
N LEU A 417 27.87 -0.84 25.62
CA LEU A 417 28.07 -1.99 24.74
C LEU A 417 28.86 -1.63 23.48
N VAL A 418 28.60 -0.44 22.91
CA VAL A 418 29.26 0.03 21.69
C VAL A 418 30.66 0.59 21.97
N GLU A 419 30.90 1.12 23.16
CA GLU A 419 32.25 1.45 23.65
C GLU A 419 33.06 0.16 23.85
N GLU A 420 34.06 -0.06 22.98
CA GLU A 420 34.80 -1.33 22.85
C GLU A 420 35.25 -1.92 24.20
N ASP A 421 34.98 -3.23 24.37
CA ASP A 421 35.41 -4.11 25.47
C ASP A 421 34.99 -3.76 26.91
N ARG A 422 34.16 -2.73 27.12
CA ARG A 422 33.78 -2.32 28.48
C ARG A 422 32.80 -3.28 29.15
N LEU A 423 31.71 -3.64 28.44
CA LEU A 423 30.59 -4.36 29.03
C LEU A 423 30.43 -5.79 28.53
N MET A 424 30.61 -6.00 27.23
CA MET A 424 30.49 -7.31 26.57
C MET A 424 31.55 -7.39 25.47
N PRO A 425 32.72 -7.99 25.76
CA PRO A 425 33.76 -8.18 24.75
C PRO A 425 33.24 -8.95 23.53
N GLY A 426 33.50 -8.44 22.33
CA GLY A 426 33.00 -9.03 21.09
C GLY A 426 31.54 -8.73 20.75
N PHE A 427 30.90 -7.77 21.44
CA PHE A 427 29.59 -7.26 21.04
C PHE A 427 29.64 -6.68 19.62
N ASP A 428 28.74 -7.14 18.76
CA ASP A 428 28.57 -6.64 17.40
C ASP A 428 27.12 -6.18 17.23
N PRO A 429 26.84 -4.87 17.07
CA PRO A 429 25.48 -4.36 16.89
C PRO A 429 24.69 -5.06 15.77
N GLN A 430 25.36 -5.53 14.72
CA GLN A 430 24.69 -6.14 13.57
C GLN A 430 24.34 -7.61 13.80
N ARG A 431 25.11 -8.32 14.63
CA ARG A 431 25.03 -9.77 14.78
C ARG A 431 24.55 -10.22 16.15
N SER A 432 24.92 -9.51 17.22
CA SER A 432 24.58 -9.89 18.59
C SER A 432 23.07 -9.93 18.79
N LEU A 433 22.60 -11.08 19.25
CA LEU A 433 21.21 -11.33 19.59
C LEU A 433 20.92 -10.81 21.00
N THR A 434 19.63 -10.64 21.30
CA THR A 434 19.23 -10.28 22.66
C THR A 434 19.63 -11.36 23.67
N ASN A 435 19.63 -12.64 23.27
CA ASN A 435 20.15 -13.74 24.10
C ASN A 435 21.62 -13.54 24.50
N ASP A 436 22.47 -13.11 23.56
CA ASP A 436 23.90 -12.90 23.81
C ASP A 436 24.10 -11.81 24.87
N VAL A 437 23.40 -10.69 24.71
CA VAL A 437 23.46 -9.53 25.62
C VAL A 437 22.88 -9.87 26.99
N VAL A 438 21.81 -10.66 27.06
CA VAL A 438 21.27 -11.14 28.35
C VAL A 438 22.33 -11.94 29.09
N ARG A 439 22.99 -12.87 28.41
CA ARG A 439 23.96 -13.81 29.01
C ARG A 439 25.27 -13.14 29.40
N GLN A 440 25.77 -12.19 28.62
CA GLN A 440 27.11 -11.64 28.80
C GLN A 440 27.15 -10.21 29.36
N ALA A 441 26.07 -9.44 29.26
CA ALA A 441 26.01 -8.09 29.82
C ALA A 441 25.01 -7.99 30.97
N ILE A 442 23.75 -8.38 30.73
CA ILE A 442 22.68 -8.14 31.71
C ILE A 442 22.89 -8.97 32.98
N ILE A 443 23.04 -10.30 32.85
CA ILE A 443 23.25 -11.19 34.01
C ILE A 443 24.49 -10.78 34.82
N PRO A 444 25.66 -10.51 34.22
CA PRO A 444 26.81 -10.03 34.99
C PRO A 444 26.59 -8.69 35.68
N GLN A 445 25.95 -7.72 35.02
CA GLN A 445 25.67 -6.40 35.60
C GLN A 445 24.60 -6.43 36.69
N SER A 446 23.71 -7.41 36.68
CA SER A 446 22.65 -7.54 37.67
C SER A 446 23.00 -8.38 38.89
N ARG A 447 24.25 -8.86 38.98
CA ARG A 447 24.77 -9.64 40.11
C ARG A 447 25.38 -8.71 41.16
N LEU A 448 25.03 -8.90 42.42
CA LEU A 448 25.66 -8.23 43.57
C LEU A 448 26.14 -9.28 44.57
N GLY A 449 27.44 -9.59 44.54
CA GLY A 449 28.01 -10.66 45.37
C GLY A 449 27.46 -12.04 45.00
N GLU A 450 26.86 -12.74 45.95
CA GLU A 450 26.23 -14.05 45.74
C GLU A 450 24.76 -13.96 45.30
N ASP A 451 24.18 -12.76 45.35
CA ASP A 451 22.80 -12.48 44.98
C ASP A 451 22.69 -11.94 43.55
N GLY A 452 21.45 -11.88 43.05
CA GLY A 452 21.14 -11.41 41.72
C GLY A 452 19.74 -10.83 41.62
N TYR A 453 19.63 -9.74 40.87
CA TYR A 453 18.43 -8.92 40.77
C TYR A 453 18.00 -8.79 39.31
N ALA A 454 16.81 -8.25 39.06
CA ALA A 454 16.50 -7.73 37.73
C ALA A 454 17.33 -6.45 37.49
N LEU A 455 17.87 -6.26 36.28
CA LEU A 455 18.68 -5.07 35.99
C LEU A 455 17.87 -3.77 36.14
N ALA A 456 16.59 -3.80 35.79
CA ALA A 456 15.68 -2.66 36.00
C ALA A 456 15.56 -2.26 37.47
N THR A 457 15.59 -3.22 38.40
CA THR A 457 15.59 -2.94 39.86
C THR A 457 16.86 -2.20 40.28
N LEU A 458 18.02 -2.54 39.70
CA LEU A 458 19.26 -1.82 40.00
C LEU A 458 19.27 -0.41 39.41
N TRP A 459 18.67 -0.23 38.22
CA TRP A 459 18.53 1.11 37.62
C TRP A 459 17.51 1.99 38.36
N CYS A 460 16.49 1.40 38.98
CA CYS A 460 15.42 2.10 39.68
C CYS A 460 15.05 1.38 40.98
N PRO A 461 15.86 1.50 42.06
CA PRO A 461 15.64 0.76 43.32
C PRO A 461 14.32 1.06 44.01
N GLU A 462 13.81 2.28 43.87
CA GLU A 462 12.51 2.70 44.40
C GLU A 462 11.32 2.10 43.64
N GLY A 463 11.58 1.38 42.54
CA GLY A 463 10.57 0.90 41.62
C GLY A 463 10.04 2.02 40.72
N LEU A 464 9.79 1.67 39.46
CA LEU A 464 9.30 2.58 38.45
C LEU A 464 8.20 1.90 37.64
N GLN A 465 7.05 2.56 37.53
CA GLN A 465 5.95 2.05 36.74
C GLN A 465 6.22 2.32 35.24
N PRO A 466 6.18 1.29 34.38
CA PRO A 466 6.39 1.44 32.95
C PRO A 466 5.16 2.05 32.27
N GLN A 467 5.38 2.90 31.27
CA GLN A 467 4.36 3.39 30.35
C GLN A 467 4.17 2.46 29.15
N VAL A 468 5.21 1.70 28.81
CA VAL A 468 5.22 0.85 27.62
C VAL A 468 5.76 -0.54 27.97
N MET A 469 4.98 -1.59 27.70
CA MET A 469 5.51 -2.95 27.68
C MET A 469 5.97 -3.34 26.28
N VAL A 470 7.15 -3.95 26.20
CA VAL A 470 7.75 -4.35 24.93
C VAL A 470 7.68 -5.87 24.75
N SER A 471 6.89 -6.30 23.78
CA SER A 471 6.86 -7.69 23.32
C SER A 471 7.96 -7.90 22.28
N HIS A 472 8.90 -8.81 22.55
CA HIS A 472 10.05 -9.07 21.67
C HIS A 472 10.48 -10.54 21.70
N ASN A 473 11.25 -10.95 20.69
CA ASN A 473 11.86 -12.27 20.60
C ASN A 473 13.36 -12.19 20.95
N TRP A 474 13.87 -13.12 21.75
CA TRP A 474 15.27 -13.15 22.17
C TRP A 474 16.25 -13.54 21.05
N THR A 475 15.76 -14.20 20.00
CA THR A 475 16.55 -14.48 18.80
C THR A 475 16.58 -13.31 17.82
N ASN A 476 15.94 -12.18 18.16
CA ASN A 476 16.09 -10.94 17.42
C ASN A 476 17.42 -10.27 17.80
N SER A 477 17.99 -9.53 16.85
CA SER A 477 19.14 -8.65 17.10
C SER A 477 18.83 -7.68 18.23
N PHE A 478 19.77 -7.54 19.16
CA PHE A 478 19.61 -6.60 20.27
C PHE A 478 19.56 -5.15 19.78
N ARG A 479 20.28 -4.83 18.69
CA ARG A 479 20.19 -3.53 18.00
C ARG A 479 18.77 -3.22 17.54
N ASN A 480 18.10 -4.18 16.92
CA ASN A 480 16.73 -3.98 16.42
C ASN A 480 15.76 -3.75 17.58
N LEU A 481 15.95 -4.44 18.72
CA LEU A 481 15.18 -4.19 19.94
C LEU A 481 15.32 -2.74 20.43
N VAL A 482 16.55 -2.26 20.58
CA VAL A 482 16.82 -0.89 21.06
C VAL A 482 16.34 0.14 20.02
N ALA A 483 16.65 -0.07 18.74
CA ALA A 483 16.24 0.83 17.66
C ALA A 483 14.71 0.95 17.56
N ALA A 484 13.96 -0.13 17.76
CA ALA A 484 12.51 -0.11 17.76
C ALA A 484 11.92 0.71 18.91
N ILE A 485 12.48 0.59 20.12
CA ILE A 485 12.09 1.40 21.28
C ILE A 485 12.34 2.89 20.99
N LEU A 486 13.49 3.22 20.41
CA LEU A 486 13.85 4.60 20.06
C LEU A 486 12.97 5.15 18.93
N ALA A 487 12.74 4.36 17.88
CA ALA A 487 11.88 4.70 16.74
C ALA A 487 10.44 4.97 17.18
N ASP A 488 9.89 4.14 18.05
CA ASP A 488 8.57 4.35 18.65
C ASP A 488 8.49 5.70 19.37
N ARG A 489 9.51 6.06 20.16
CA ARG A 489 9.52 7.35 20.87
C ARG A 489 9.75 8.57 19.96
N LEU A 490 10.47 8.38 18.85
CA LEU A 490 10.62 9.36 17.79
C LEU A 490 9.37 9.49 16.90
N GLY A 491 8.39 8.58 17.03
CA GLY A 491 7.20 8.55 16.16
C GLY A 491 7.50 8.03 14.75
N HIS A 492 8.59 7.27 14.59
CA HIS A 492 8.92 6.60 13.34
C HIS A 492 8.13 5.29 13.22
N ARG A 493 7.75 4.92 12.00
CA ARG A 493 7.00 3.68 11.71
C ARG A 493 7.91 2.47 11.50
N VAL A 494 9.11 2.72 11.01
CA VAL A 494 10.17 1.73 10.80
C VAL A 494 11.34 2.06 11.71
N HIS A 495 12.03 1.03 12.18
CA HIS A 495 13.22 1.22 13.01
C HIS A 495 14.54 1.04 12.25
N GLY A 496 14.53 0.63 10.99
CA GLY A 496 15.75 0.36 10.22
C GLY A 496 16.73 1.53 10.17
N GLU A 497 16.24 2.76 9.89
CA GLU A 497 17.10 3.95 9.87
C GLU A 497 17.71 4.27 11.23
N VAL A 498 16.93 4.07 12.31
CA VAL A 498 17.41 4.28 13.69
C VAL A 498 18.44 3.21 14.06
N ALA A 499 18.25 1.97 13.62
CA ALA A 499 19.19 0.87 13.84
C ALA A 499 20.57 1.17 13.21
N GLU A 500 20.60 1.70 11.99
CA GLU A 500 21.85 2.11 11.35
C GLU A 500 22.50 3.30 12.08
N GLN A 501 21.72 4.27 12.55
CA GLN A 501 22.24 5.40 13.33
C GLN A 501 22.90 4.95 14.64
N ILE A 502 22.24 4.11 15.43
CA ILE A 502 22.77 3.69 16.74
C ILE A 502 23.91 2.66 16.65
N SER A 503 24.23 2.19 15.44
CA SER A 503 25.37 1.29 15.20
C SER A 503 26.73 2.01 15.33
N VAL A 504 26.73 3.35 15.39
CA VAL A 504 27.94 4.17 15.59
C VAL A 504 27.74 5.16 16.75
N ALA A 505 28.79 5.42 17.54
CA ALA A 505 28.71 6.26 18.73
C ALA A 505 28.20 7.68 18.45
N THR A 506 28.60 8.27 17.32
CA THR A 506 28.12 9.61 16.89
C THR A 506 26.62 9.61 16.62
N GLY A 507 26.07 8.54 16.04
CA GLY A 507 24.65 8.41 15.79
C GLY A 507 23.84 8.16 17.07
N VAL A 508 24.40 7.47 18.07
CA VAL A 508 23.80 7.39 19.42
C VAL A 508 23.63 8.78 20.03
N ALA A 509 24.63 9.65 19.93
CA ALA A 509 24.55 11.02 20.42
C ALA A 509 23.49 11.84 19.68
N GLN A 510 23.37 11.67 18.36
CA GLN A 510 22.33 12.32 17.55
C GLN A 510 20.92 11.87 17.94
N VAL A 511 20.69 10.56 18.08
CA VAL A 511 19.38 10.02 18.51
C VAL A 511 19.03 10.50 19.91
N ARG A 512 20.00 10.53 20.84
CA ARG A 512 19.79 11.09 22.18
C ARG A 512 19.38 12.56 22.13
N ALA A 513 20.01 13.37 21.29
CA ALA A 513 19.66 14.78 21.11
C ALA A 513 18.25 14.95 20.50
N GLN A 514 17.84 14.08 19.57
CA GLN A 514 16.49 14.10 19.00
C GLN A 514 15.40 13.71 20.02
N LEU A 515 15.74 12.85 20.97
CA LEU A 515 14.82 12.45 22.03
C LEU A 515 14.65 13.54 23.09
N ALA A 516 15.69 14.32 23.40
CA ALA A 516 15.62 15.47 24.31
C ALA A 516 14.79 15.21 25.59
N ASP A 517 13.62 15.82 25.71
CA ASP A 517 12.66 15.75 26.82
C ASP A 517 11.93 14.40 26.94
N LYS A 518 12.09 13.50 25.97
CA LYS A 518 11.43 12.19 25.91
C LYS A 518 12.21 11.06 26.60
N LEU A 519 13.39 11.35 27.15
CA LEU A 519 14.30 10.37 27.75
C LEU A 519 13.79 9.78 29.08
N ASP A 520 12.82 10.43 29.73
CA ASP A 520 12.20 9.95 30.96
C ASP A 520 11.05 8.95 30.71
N ALA A 521 10.72 8.67 29.45
CA ALA A 521 9.75 7.64 29.10
C ALA A 521 10.17 6.28 29.70
N THR A 522 9.20 5.56 30.25
CA THR A 522 9.46 4.33 31.02
C THR A 522 9.00 3.09 30.28
N TYR A 523 9.86 2.08 30.25
CA TYR A 523 9.65 0.84 29.49
C TYR A 523 9.77 -0.37 30.40
N TRP A 524 9.04 -1.42 30.04
CA TRP A 524 9.19 -2.77 30.59
C TRP A 524 9.58 -3.71 29.46
N VAL A 525 10.70 -4.40 29.64
CA VAL A 525 11.24 -5.37 28.66
C VAL A 525 11.68 -6.59 29.46
N CYS A 526 11.25 -7.78 29.08
CA CYS A 526 11.49 -8.98 29.89
C CYS A 526 12.98 -9.26 30.12
N ALA A 527 13.84 -8.94 29.15
CA ALA A 527 15.30 -9.05 29.29
C ALA A 527 15.86 -8.27 30.50
N PHE A 528 15.31 -7.09 30.80
CA PHE A 528 15.78 -6.20 31.87
C PHE A 528 14.97 -6.29 33.16
N SER A 529 13.68 -6.62 33.04
CA SER A 529 12.69 -6.46 34.12
C SER A 529 12.44 -7.75 34.89
N ILE A 530 12.72 -8.90 34.28
CA ILE A 530 12.72 -10.21 34.94
C ILE A 530 14.05 -10.43 35.65
N ASN A 531 13.99 -11.02 36.84
CA ASN A 531 15.20 -11.45 37.54
C ASN A 531 15.79 -12.67 36.83
N GLN A 532 16.74 -12.43 35.93
CA GLN A 532 17.41 -13.49 35.17
C GLN A 532 18.18 -14.45 36.09
N HIS A 533 18.53 -14.02 37.30
CA HIS A 533 19.15 -14.88 38.31
C HIS A 533 18.18 -15.84 38.97
N ALA A 534 16.90 -15.52 39.09
CA ALA A 534 15.88 -16.44 39.60
C ALA A 534 15.38 -17.43 38.53
N SER A 535 15.86 -17.28 37.28
CA SER A 535 15.43 -18.05 36.13
C SER A 535 16.65 -18.72 35.47
N ILE A 536 17.21 -18.10 34.44
CA ILE A 536 18.03 -18.80 33.46
C ILE A 536 19.54 -18.79 33.74
N CYS A 537 20.04 -17.99 34.69
CA CYS A 537 21.48 -17.70 34.76
C CYS A 537 22.40 -18.90 35.02
N ALA A 538 21.89 -19.99 35.61
CA ALA A 538 22.69 -21.15 36.01
C ALA A 538 22.67 -22.31 34.99
N GLY A 539 21.95 -22.20 33.88
CA GLY A 539 21.91 -23.26 32.87
C GLY A 539 21.03 -22.96 31.67
N PHE A 540 20.80 -24.00 30.85
CA PHE A 540 20.03 -23.94 29.61
C PHE A 540 18.83 -24.91 29.59
N GLY A 541 18.50 -25.50 30.74
CA GLY A 541 17.57 -26.63 30.83
C GLY A 541 18.22 -27.96 30.41
N PRO A 542 17.46 -29.05 30.46
CA PRO A 542 17.95 -30.38 30.08
C PRO A 542 18.36 -30.41 28.60
N GLU A 543 19.50 -31.01 28.30
CA GLU A 543 19.99 -31.20 26.94
C GLU A 543 19.06 -32.19 26.18
N PRO A 544 18.47 -31.80 25.04
CA PRO A 544 17.68 -32.72 24.21
C PRO A 544 18.56 -33.80 23.55
N PRO A 545 17.98 -34.87 22.96
CA PRO A 545 18.75 -35.86 22.21
C PRO A 545 19.55 -35.21 21.06
N GLN A 546 20.83 -35.52 20.97
CA GLN A 546 21.71 -34.98 19.92
C GLN A 546 21.14 -35.25 18.52
N ASN A 547 21.38 -34.31 17.59
CA ASN A 547 20.86 -34.32 16.21
C ASN A 547 19.34 -34.13 16.07
N SER A 548 18.61 -33.87 17.16
CA SER A 548 17.21 -33.45 17.07
C SER A 548 17.08 -31.95 16.71
N PRO A 549 15.96 -31.52 16.08
CA PRO A 549 15.65 -30.10 15.90
C PRO A 549 15.66 -29.33 17.23
N GLU A 550 15.22 -29.95 18.31
CA GLU A 550 15.22 -29.42 19.67
C GLU A 550 16.64 -29.19 20.18
N TRP A 551 17.57 -30.12 19.92
CA TRP A 551 18.97 -29.98 20.28
C TRP A 551 19.62 -28.82 19.52
N ASN A 552 19.35 -28.65 18.22
CA ASN A 552 19.88 -27.51 17.46
C ASN A 552 19.41 -26.18 18.05
N SER A 553 18.15 -26.08 18.45
CA SER A 553 17.59 -24.89 19.11
C SER A 553 18.17 -24.66 20.50
N TRP A 554 18.38 -25.73 21.27
CA TRP A 554 19.01 -25.68 22.59
C TRP A 554 20.47 -25.26 22.49
N HIS A 555 21.25 -25.90 21.61
CA HIS A 555 22.67 -25.64 21.39
C HIS A 555 22.92 -24.22 20.87
N ALA A 556 22.09 -23.73 19.96
CA ALA A 556 22.17 -22.35 19.50
C ALA A 556 21.97 -21.32 20.65
N LYS A 557 21.29 -21.69 21.75
CA LYS A 557 21.13 -20.83 22.94
C LYS A 557 22.28 -20.94 23.93
N THR A 558 23.15 -21.94 23.80
CA THR A 558 24.33 -22.09 24.66
C THR A 558 25.54 -21.33 24.13
N LEU A 559 25.51 -20.94 22.85
CA LEU A 559 26.60 -20.26 22.16
C LEU A 559 26.29 -18.78 21.91
N ASP A 560 27.31 -17.95 22.03
CA ASP A 560 27.30 -16.57 21.54
C ASP A 560 27.26 -16.56 20.00
N SER A 561 26.30 -15.83 19.44
CA SER A 561 26.06 -15.83 17.99
C SER A 561 27.18 -15.17 17.16
N VAL A 562 28.07 -14.41 17.80
CA VAL A 562 29.17 -13.68 17.14
C VAL A 562 30.45 -14.48 17.17
N THR A 563 30.83 -14.92 18.37
CA THR A 563 32.11 -15.57 18.72
C THR A 563 32.03 -17.10 18.67
N GLY A 564 30.83 -17.68 18.73
CA GLY A 564 30.62 -19.13 18.78
C GLY A 564 31.05 -19.77 20.10
N ARG A 565 31.36 -18.98 21.14
CA ARG A 565 31.79 -19.48 22.45
C ARG A 565 30.59 -19.84 23.32
N VAL A 566 30.73 -20.86 24.16
CA VAL A 566 29.72 -21.22 25.15
C VAL A 566 29.62 -20.11 26.20
N PHE A 567 28.41 -19.68 26.56
CA PHE A 567 28.24 -18.65 27.59
C PHE A 567 28.71 -19.16 28.96
N PRO A 568 29.36 -18.30 29.77
CA PRO A 568 29.67 -18.64 31.16
C PRO A 568 28.37 -18.78 31.98
N LEU A 569 28.34 -19.77 32.86
CA LEU A 569 27.25 -19.92 33.81
C LEU A 569 27.48 -19.02 35.03
N CYS A 570 26.39 -18.46 35.56
CA CYS A 570 26.44 -17.61 36.74
C CYS A 570 26.47 -18.47 38.01
N GLY A 571 27.47 -18.24 38.87
CA GLY A 571 27.62 -18.92 40.16
C GLY A 571 26.87 -18.26 41.33
N CYS A 572 25.82 -17.46 41.08
CA CYS A 572 25.01 -16.88 42.16
C CYS A 572 24.20 -17.96 42.90
N ARG A 573 23.78 -17.67 44.14
CA ARG A 573 23.01 -18.60 44.98
C ARG A 573 21.49 -18.41 44.91
N VAL A 574 21.02 -17.50 44.07
CA VAL A 574 19.58 -17.27 43.85
C VAL A 574 18.91 -18.56 43.39
N GLU A 575 17.87 -18.99 44.11
CA GLU A 575 17.05 -20.15 43.78
C GLU A 575 16.43 -20.02 42.39
N LYS A 576 16.36 -21.12 41.63
CA LYS A 576 15.74 -21.11 40.30
C LYS A 576 14.29 -21.59 40.40
N VAL A 577 13.35 -20.72 40.06
CA VAL A 577 11.92 -20.99 40.19
C VAL A 577 11.29 -21.03 38.80
N PHE A 578 11.05 -22.26 38.31
CA PHE A 578 10.44 -22.51 36.99
C PHE A 578 9.06 -23.16 37.07
N GLU A 579 8.67 -23.67 38.24
CA GLU A 579 7.41 -24.39 38.37
C GLU A 579 6.24 -23.40 38.26
N SER A 580 5.27 -23.75 37.40
CA SER A 580 4.14 -22.89 37.07
C SER A 580 3.15 -22.73 38.23
N THR A 581 3.19 -23.65 39.21
CA THR A 581 2.38 -23.63 40.42
C THR A 581 3.07 -22.93 41.59
N ASP A 582 4.33 -22.51 41.45
CA ASP A 582 5.02 -21.70 42.45
C ASP A 582 4.66 -20.22 42.24
N GLY A 583 4.05 -19.60 43.26
CA GLY A 583 3.65 -18.20 43.26
C GLY A 583 4.82 -17.26 43.02
N ARG A 584 6.07 -17.67 43.28
CA ARG A 584 7.30 -16.87 43.09
C ARG A 584 7.80 -16.85 41.64
N CYS A 585 7.36 -17.77 40.78
CA CYS A 585 7.82 -17.86 39.38
C CYS A 585 7.48 -16.58 38.60
N GLU A 586 8.46 -15.81 38.10
CA GLU A 586 8.14 -14.55 37.40
C GLU A 586 7.62 -14.78 35.97
N LEU A 587 7.97 -15.90 35.35
CA LEU A 587 7.76 -16.15 33.91
C LEU A 587 6.30 -16.44 33.53
N ASN A 588 5.44 -16.81 34.50
CA ASN A 588 4.04 -17.15 34.25
C ASN A 588 3.04 -16.01 34.49
N LYS A 589 3.54 -14.80 34.77
CA LYS A 589 2.77 -13.64 35.27
C LYS A 589 2.56 -12.51 34.28
N PHE A 590 3.00 -12.65 33.03
CA PHE A 590 3.08 -11.50 32.12
C PHE A 590 1.71 -10.93 31.78
N ASP A 591 0.72 -11.78 31.52
CA ASP A 591 -0.67 -11.40 31.28
C ASP A 591 -1.29 -10.70 32.50
N ASP A 592 -1.14 -11.27 33.69
CA ASP A 592 -1.64 -10.65 34.93
C ASP A 592 -0.93 -9.32 35.26
N MET A 593 0.36 -9.21 34.96
CA MET A 593 1.12 -7.98 35.09
C MET A 593 0.69 -6.92 34.09
N MET A 594 0.37 -7.30 32.85
CA MET A 594 -0.23 -6.41 31.87
C MET A 594 -1.59 -5.90 32.35
N ALA A 595 -2.45 -6.79 32.87
CA ALA A 595 -3.73 -6.41 33.43
C ALA A 595 -3.58 -5.46 34.64
N HIS A 596 -2.63 -5.76 35.54
CA HIS A 596 -2.31 -4.89 36.67
C HIS A 596 -1.87 -3.50 36.21
N LEU A 597 -0.98 -3.41 35.22
CA LEU A 597 -0.50 -2.13 34.69
C LEU A 597 -1.57 -1.37 33.90
N ALA A 598 -2.36 -2.05 33.08
CA ALA A 598 -3.47 -1.41 32.37
C ALA A 598 -4.49 -0.76 33.33
N ASN A 599 -4.62 -1.29 34.54
CA ASN A 599 -5.50 -0.74 35.59
C ASN A 599 -4.86 0.35 36.45
N THR A 600 -3.53 0.37 36.57
CA THR A 600 -2.81 1.22 37.53
C THR A 600 -1.96 2.31 36.89
N ALA A 601 -1.51 2.12 35.65
CA ALA A 601 -0.66 3.06 34.92
C ALA A 601 -1.52 3.88 33.95
N THR A 602 -1.30 5.19 33.93
CA THR A 602 -1.93 6.08 32.95
C THR A 602 -1.31 5.86 31.56
N ASP A 603 -2.16 5.73 30.53
CA ASP A 603 -1.76 5.57 29.13
C ASP A 603 -0.81 4.38 28.88
N PHE A 604 -0.97 3.29 29.64
CA PHE A 604 -0.19 2.08 29.45
C PHE A 604 -0.46 1.45 28.08
N ARG A 605 0.61 1.19 27.35
CA ARG A 605 0.54 0.71 25.96
C ARG A 605 1.55 -0.40 25.69
N GLN A 606 1.39 -1.09 24.56
CA GLN A 606 2.29 -2.13 24.11
C GLN A 606 3.11 -1.66 22.90
N LEU A 607 4.37 -2.06 22.85
CA LEU A 607 5.23 -1.98 21.70
C LEU A 607 5.62 -3.39 21.24
N VAL A 608 5.28 -3.76 20.00
CA VAL A 608 5.59 -5.06 19.40
C VAL A 608 6.79 -4.90 18.48
N VAL A 609 7.93 -5.48 18.87
CA VAL A 609 9.19 -5.37 18.13
C VAL A 609 9.44 -6.60 17.29
N VAL A 610 9.11 -6.50 16.01
CA VAL A 610 9.12 -7.63 15.08
C VAL A 610 10.49 -7.78 14.43
N ASP A 611 11.03 -9.01 14.48
CA ASP A 611 12.27 -9.37 13.80
C ASP A 611 12.07 -9.53 12.29
N ASP A 612 13.17 -9.53 11.52
CA ASP A 612 13.12 -9.58 10.06
C ASP A 612 12.50 -10.88 9.50
N ARG A 613 12.47 -11.95 10.30
CA ARG A 613 11.85 -13.21 9.92
C ARG A 613 10.42 -13.33 10.45
N PHE A 614 9.95 -12.36 11.22
CA PHE A 614 8.67 -12.37 11.90
C PHE A 614 8.52 -13.57 12.86
N ASP A 615 9.64 -14.09 13.36
CA ASP A 615 9.68 -15.20 14.31
C ASP A 615 8.95 -14.85 15.61
N LEU A 616 8.85 -13.56 15.98
CA LEU A 616 8.06 -13.06 17.10
C LEU A 616 6.63 -13.58 17.07
N PHE A 617 5.96 -13.56 15.91
CA PHE A 617 4.60 -14.06 15.78
C PHE A 617 4.51 -15.58 15.89
N TYR A 618 5.64 -16.28 15.89
CA TYR A 618 5.71 -17.73 16.11
C TYR A 618 6.25 -18.06 17.50
N ARG A 619 6.29 -17.09 18.43
CA ARG A 619 6.60 -17.32 19.83
C ARG A 619 5.30 -17.30 20.64
N ALA A 620 4.99 -18.41 21.32
CA ALA A 620 3.72 -18.58 22.01
C ALA A 620 3.49 -17.45 23.05
N TRP A 621 4.55 -17.10 23.79
CA TRP A 621 4.54 -15.98 24.74
C TRP A 621 4.22 -14.63 24.09
N CYS A 622 4.91 -14.28 22.99
CA CYS A 622 4.70 -12.99 22.34
C CYS A 622 3.29 -12.87 21.74
N VAL A 623 2.75 -13.94 21.16
CA VAL A 623 1.39 -13.95 20.62
C VAL A 623 0.35 -13.84 21.74
N ALA A 624 0.58 -14.50 22.88
CA ALA A 624 -0.24 -14.37 24.07
C ALA A 624 -0.25 -12.93 24.60
N GLU A 625 0.91 -12.28 24.69
CA GLU A 625 1.03 -10.86 25.09
C GLU A 625 0.29 -9.92 24.14
N ILE A 626 0.40 -10.11 22.81
CA ILE A 626 -0.31 -9.30 21.82
C ILE A 626 -1.84 -9.45 21.96
N PHE A 627 -2.28 -10.69 22.15
CA PHE A 627 -3.70 -10.98 22.37
C PHE A 627 -4.20 -10.33 23.66
N GLU A 628 -3.44 -10.44 24.76
CA GLU A 628 -3.81 -9.87 26.05
C GLU A 628 -3.89 -8.34 25.99
N ALA A 629 -2.92 -7.66 25.36
CA ALA A 629 -2.98 -6.22 25.14
C ALA A 629 -4.27 -5.80 24.40
N SER A 630 -4.68 -6.55 23.38
CA SER A 630 -5.94 -6.31 22.67
C SER A 630 -7.15 -6.53 23.57
N ALA A 631 -7.18 -7.59 24.37
CA ALA A 631 -8.28 -7.87 25.30
C ALA A 631 -8.43 -6.75 26.34
N LEU A 632 -7.31 -6.21 26.81
CA LEU A 632 -7.22 -5.07 27.72
C LEU A 632 -7.44 -3.71 27.04
N ARG A 633 -7.66 -3.68 25.71
CA ARG A 633 -7.79 -2.46 24.90
C ARG A 633 -6.60 -1.51 25.03
N MET A 634 -5.41 -2.04 25.30
CA MET A 634 -4.19 -1.28 25.28
C MET A 634 -3.90 -0.80 23.86
N GLN A 635 -3.35 0.41 23.73
CA GLN A 635 -2.81 0.84 22.44
C GLN A 635 -1.58 -0.03 22.12
N SER A 636 -1.54 -0.65 20.94
CA SER A 636 -0.37 -1.43 20.49
C SER A 636 0.26 -0.76 19.27
N ASN A 637 1.56 -0.45 19.37
CA ASN A 637 2.37 0.01 18.25
C ASN A 637 3.25 -1.13 17.75
N ILE A 638 3.41 -1.26 16.43
CA ILE A 638 4.34 -2.22 15.83
C ILE A 638 5.57 -1.51 15.29
N GLN A 639 6.73 -2.14 15.45
CA GLN A 639 7.97 -1.68 14.85
C GLN A 639 8.57 -2.81 14.02
N VAL A 640 8.80 -2.52 12.74
CA VAL A 640 9.48 -3.40 11.78
C VAL A 640 10.69 -2.68 11.20
N SER A 641 11.67 -3.43 10.69
CA SER A 641 12.87 -2.82 10.11
C SER A 641 12.56 -2.02 8.85
N SER A 642 11.67 -2.55 8.00
CA SER A 642 11.21 -1.91 6.77
C SER A 642 9.87 -2.48 6.29
N GLN A 643 9.18 -1.74 5.41
CA GLN A 643 7.98 -2.25 4.72
C GLN A 643 8.29 -3.51 3.89
N GLN A 644 9.47 -3.60 3.28
CA GLN A 644 9.84 -4.72 2.43
C GLN A 644 9.84 -6.04 3.21
N VAL A 645 10.22 -6.01 4.48
CA VAL A 645 10.24 -7.20 5.33
C VAL A 645 8.82 -7.66 5.68
N VAL A 646 7.86 -6.74 5.87
CA VAL A 646 6.43 -7.08 6.01
C VAL A 646 5.95 -7.81 4.76
N ASP A 647 6.33 -7.32 3.58
CA ASP A 647 5.92 -7.90 2.30
C ASP A 647 6.46 -9.31 2.09
N LEU A 648 7.71 -9.56 2.50
CA LEU A 648 8.38 -10.85 2.39
C LEU A 648 7.78 -11.91 3.34
N ASN A 649 7.29 -11.48 4.51
CA ASN A 649 6.76 -12.38 5.54
C ASN A 649 5.23 -12.46 5.56
N TYR A 650 4.54 -11.78 4.64
CA TYR A 650 3.07 -11.73 4.62
C TYR A 650 2.43 -13.13 4.54
N ASP A 651 2.96 -13.99 3.67
CA ASP A 651 2.42 -15.35 3.46
C ASP A 651 2.50 -16.17 4.74
N ARG A 652 3.67 -16.10 5.39
CA ARG A 652 3.93 -16.72 6.68
C ARG A 652 2.88 -16.24 7.70
N LEU A 653 2.76 -14.94 7.91
CA LEU A 653 1.79 -14.36 8.85
C LEU A 653 0.33 -14.70 8.56
N SER A 654 -0.06 -14.81 7.29
CA SER A 654 -1.44 -15.17 6.92
C SER A 654 -1.84 -16.60 7.31
N LEU A 655 -0.85 -17.42 7.66
CA LEU A 655 -0.99 -18.78 8.17
C LEU A 655 -0.68 -18.88 9.67
N LEU A 656 -0.58 -17.75 10.37
CA LEU A 656 -0.32 -17.73 11.81
C LEU A 656 -1.38 -18.55 12.56
N ASP A 657 -0.90 -19.56 13.27
CA ASP A 657 -1.65 -20.43 14.17
C ASP A 657 -0.84 -20.61 15.47
N VAL A 658 -1.45 -20.29 16.61
CA VAL A 658 -0.83 -20.41 17.93
C VAL A 658 -0.36 -21.85 18.22
N ARG A 659 -1.00 -22.87 17.65
CA ARG A 659 -0.59 -24.28 17.78
C ARG A 659 0.78 -24.54 17.15
N GLN A 660 1.18 -23.74 16.16
CA GLN A 660 2.47 -23.82 15.48
C GLN A 660 3.54 -22.96 16.15
N CYS A 661 3.18 -22.15 17.15
CA CYS A 661 4.15 -21.35 17.88
C CYS A 661 5.12 -22.21 18.69
N ALA A 662 6.33 -21.72 18.83
CA ALA A 662 7.40 -22.28 19.63
C ALA A 662 7.48 -21.59 21.00
N ALA A 663 7.89 -22.35 22.01
CA ALA A 663 8.29 -21.85 23.31
C ALA A 663 9.67 -22.42 23.67
N SER A 664 10.37 -21.80 24.62
CA SER A 664 11.68 -22.30 25.07
C SER A 664 11.56 -23.65 25.76
N SER A 665 10.44 -23.89 26.46
CA SER A 665 10.06 -25.14 27.09
C SER A 665 8.70 -25.59 26.54
N PRO A 666 8.49 -26.88 26.21
CA PRO A 666 7.17 -27.41 25.84
C PRO A 666 6.10 -27.15 26.91
N LYS A 667 6.49 -27.22 28.20
CA LYS A 667 5.58 -26.94 29.32
C LYS A 667 5.00 -25.53 29.27
N ASP A 668 5.80 -24.54 28.85
CA ASP A 668 5.33 -23.17 28.72
C ASP A 668 4.27 -23.05 27.62
N LYS A 669 4.50 -23.75 26.49
CA LYS A 669 3.53 -23.78 25.39
C LYS A 669 2.23 -24.42 25.86
N ASP A 670 2.30 -25.55 26.54
CA ASP A 670 1.11 -26.25 27.04
C ASP A 670 0.33 -25.40 28.03
N MET A 671 1.03 -24.70 28.93
CA MET A 671 0.42 -23.74 29.85
C MET A 671 -0.29 -22.59 29.11
N ILE A 672 0.36 -21.97 28.12
CA ILE A 672 -0.26 -20.89 27.33
C ILE A 672 -1.48 -21.41 26.56
N MET A 673 -1.36 -22.60 25.95
CA MET A 673 -2.47 -23.23 25.24
C MET A 673 -3.64 -23.53 26.17
N ALA A 674 -3.39 -23.93 27.42
CA ALA A 674 -4.42 -24.16 28.42
C ALA A 674 -5.15 -22.86 28.85
N LYS A 675 -4.51 -21.69 28.73
CA LYS A 675 -5.15 -20.39 28.98
C LYS A 675 -6.09 -19.95 27.85
N ILE A 676 -5.97 -20.54 26.67
CA ILE A 676 -6.75 -20.16 25.48
C ILE A 676 -8.03 -21.01 25.43
N PHE A 677 -9.17 -20.38 25.76
CA PHE A 677 -10.48 -21.06 25.78
C PHE A 677 -10.92 -21.58 24.41
N ASP A 678 -10.76 -20.77 23.36
CA ASP A 678 -11.06 -21.15 21.97
C ASP A 678 -9.89 -20.75 21.07
N VAL A 679 -9.12 -21.76 20.64
CA VAL A 679 -7.95 -21.58 19.79
C VAL A 679 -8.31 -21.03 18.41
N HIS A 680 -9.48 -21.35 17.86
CA HIS A 680 -9.91 -20.83 16.58
C HIS A 680 -10.29 -19.35 16.68
N ALA A 681 -11.02 -18.97 17.73
CA ALA A 681 -11.32 -17.56 18.01
C ALA A 681 -10.03 -16.75 18.24
N PHE A 682 -9.10 -17.30 19.02
CA PHE A 682 -7.80 -16.69 19.27
C PHE A 682 -7.01 -16.45 17.99
N ASN A 683 -6.87 -17.49 17.14
CA ASN A 683 -6.16 -17.37 15.87
C ASN A 683 -6.85 -16.37 14.93
N PHE A 684 -8.18 -16.38 14.87
CA PHE A 684 -8.92 -15.40 14.08
C PHE A 684 -8.67 -13.96 14.57
N LYS A 685 -8.70 -13.76 15.89
CA LYS A 685 -8.43 -12.44 16.48
C LYS A 685 -6.98 -12.01 16.27
N MET A 686 -6.02 -12.92 16.36
CA MET A 686 -4.62 -12.63 16.02
C MET A 686 -4.47 -12.20 14.56
N GLN A 687 -5.13 -12.90 13.63
CA GLN A 687 -5.15 -12.50 12.21
C GLN A 687 -5.78 -11.10 12.02
N GLU A 688 -6.84 -10.80 12.74
CA GLU A 688 -7.45 -9.47 12.75
C GLU A 688 -6.54 -8.40 13.35
N LEU A 689 -5.85 -8.69 14.45
CA LEU A 689 -4.90 -7.75 15.06
C LEU A 689 -3.72 -7.50 14.12
N VAL A 690 -3.28 -8.49 13.37
CA VAL A 690 -2.19 -8.32 12.42
C VAL A 690 -2.66 -7.56 11.17
N PHE A 691 -3.77 -7.97 10.56
CA PHE A 691 -4.18 -7.54 9.22
C PHE A 691 -5.45 -6.69 9.15
N GLY A 692 -6.05 -6.36 10.28
CA GLY A 692 -7.18 -5.45 10.37
C GLY A 692 -6.83 -4.11 9.74
N THR A 693 -7.79 -3.47 9.09
CA THR A 693 -7.49 -2.26 8.28
C THR A 693 -7.78 -0.95 8.95
N GLU A 694 -8.54 -0.97 10.04
CA GLU A 694 -8.75 0.21 10.87
C GLU A 694 -7.86 0.19 12.10
N ALA A 695 -7.73 -0.98 12.75
CA ALA A 695 -7.01 -1.14 14.01
C ALA A 695 -5.94 -2.25 13.98
N GLY A 696 -5.68 -2.85 12.82
CA GLY A 696 -4.61 -3.85 12.74
C GLY A 696 -3.24 -3.21 12.81
N LEU A 697 -2.26 -3.96 13.30
CA LEU A 697 -0.86 -3.55 13.43
C LEU A 697 -0.31 -3.03 12.09
N PHE A 698 -0.78 -3.59 10.96
CA PHE A 698 -0.38 -3.14 9.63
C PHE A 698 -1.34 -2.15 8.94
N ALA A 699 -2.39 -1.67 9.60
CA ALA A 699 -3.39 -0.77 9.01
C ALA A 699 -2.76 0.51 8.41
N GLU A 700 -1.82 1.12 9.13
CA GLU A 700 -1.19 2.38 8.72
C GLU A 700 -0.31 2.29 7.47
N TRP A 701 0.02 1.07 7.05
CA TRP A 701 0.91 0.80 5.93
C TRP A 701 0.16 0.65 4.61
N VAL A 702 -1.18 0.68 4.65
CA VAL A 702 -2.07 0.41 3.50
C VAL A 702 -2.59 1.69 2.85
N ASP A 703 -1.83 2.28 1.92
CA ASP A 703 -2.33 3.36 1.03
C ASP A 703 -3.04 2.82 -0.23
N GLY A 704 -3.49 3.71 -1.13
CA GLY A 704 -4.13 3.32 -2.38
C GLY A 704 -3.23 2.42 -3.23
N ARG A 705 -1.95 2.78 -3.40
CA ARG A 705 -0.96 1.97 -4.13
C ARG A 705 -0.74 0.61 -3.45
N GLU A 706 -0.70 0.63 -2.13
CA GLU A 706 -0.58 -0.55 -1.29
C GLU A 706 -1.80 -1.44 -1.40
N ARG A 707 -3.02 -0.89 -1.53
CA ARG A 707 -4.23 -1.68 -1.81
C ARG A 707 -4.09 -2.50 -3.09
N SER A 708 -3.59 -1.90 -4.17
CA SER A 708 -3.31 -2.65 -5.41
C SER A 708 -2.15 -3.62 -5.24
N ARG A 709 -1.15 -3.30 -4.42
CA ARG A 709 -0.09 -4.26 -4.07
C ARG A 709 -0.61 -5.40 -3.22
N GLN A 710 -1.52 -5.17 -2.29
CA GLN A 710 -2.18 -6.20 -1.49
C GLN A 710 -2.99 -7.12 -2.39
N VAL A 711 -3.78 -6.56 -3.31
CA VAL A 711 -4.44 -7.34 -4.36
C VAL A 711 -3.40 -8.12 -5.17
N GLY A 712 -2.31 -7.48 -5.59
CA GLY A 712 -1.19 -8.14 -6.28
C GLY A 712 -0.51 -9.27 -5.49
N ARG A 713 -0.33 -9.10 -4.16
CA ARG A 713 0.20 -10.10 -3.22
C ARG A 713 -0.77 -11.25 -3.08
N ILE A 714 -2.06 -10.97 -2.86
CA ILE A 714 -3.13 -11.97 -2.84
C ILE A 714 -3.08 -12.79 -4.13
N LEU A 715 -2.99 -12.16 -5.30
CA LEU A 715 -2.92 -12.84 -6.59
C LEU A 715 -1.62 -13.64 -6.80
N ARG A 716 -0.48 -13.13 -6.30
CA ARG A 716 0.78 -13.87 -6.31
C ARG A 716 0.64 -15.15 -5.51
N ARG A 717 0.02 -15.10 -4.32
CA ARG A 717 -0.28 -16.29 -3.51
C ARG A 717 -1.17 -17.28 -4.26
N CYS A 718 -2.24 -16.79 -4.88
CA CYS A 718 -3.14 -17.62 -5.69
C CYS A 718 -2.36 -18.38 -6.78
N ALA A 719 -1.43 -17.69 -7.46
CA ALA A 719 -0.62 -18.27 -8.52
C ALA A 719 0.40 -19.30 -8.00
N LEU A 720 1.16 -18.98 -6.96
CA LEU A 720 2.11 -19.92 -6.35
C LEU A 720 1.39 -21.16 -5.80
N GLY A 721 0.25 -20.95 -5.16
CA GLY A 721 -0.58 -22.03 -4.66
C GLY A 721 -1.14 -22.92 -5.77
N ALA A 722 -1.49 -22.36 -6.93
CA ALA A 722 -1.94 -23.13 -8.09
C ALA A 722 -0.79 -23.94 -8.69
N ASP A 723 0.43 -23.38 -8.77
CA ASP A 723 1.62 -24.08 -9.26
C ASP A 723 1.98 -25.27 -8.35
N SER A 724 1.95 -25.09 -7.02
CA SER A 724 2.22 -26.18 -6.07
C SER A 724 1.17 -27.29 -6.10
N ALA A 725 -0.12 -26.95 -6.33
CA ALA A 725 -1.18 -27.96 -6.44
C ALA A 725 -1.14 -28.70 -7.78
N GLY A 726 -0.76 -28.02 -8.87
CA GLY A 726 -0.63 -28.61 -10.20
C GLY A 726 0.54 -29.59 -10.32
N GLY A 727 1.61 -29.42 -9.54
CA GLY A 727 2.79 -30.29 -9.56
C GLY A 727 2.55 -31.74 -9.12
N HIS A 728 1.40 -32.07 -8.54
CA HIS A 728 1.03 -33.45 -8.18
C HIS A 728 -0.03 -34.08 -9.08
N GLN A 729 -0.62 -33.34 -10.02
CA GLN A 729 -1.66 -33.86 -10.92
C GLN A 729 -1.42 -33.60 -12.42
N ALA A 730 -0.47 -32.73 -12.80
CA ALA A 730 -0.27 -32.32 -14.19
C ALA A 730 0.69 -33.21 -15.02
N ALA A 731 0.71 -34.53 -14.77
CA ALA A 731 1.28 -35.49 -15.74
C ALA A 731 0.24 -36.00 -16.75
N SER A 732 -1.05 -35.69 -16.58
CA SER A 732 -2.07 -36.02 -17.58
C SER A 732 -3.17 -34.97 -17.61
N SER A 733 -3.54 -34.53 -18.82
CA SER A 733 -4.73 -33.71 -19.09
C SER A 733 -4.68 -32.21 -18.76
N CYS A 734 -4.04 -31.42 -19.62
CA CYS A 734 -4.63 -30.12 -20.02
C CYS A 734 -4.03 -29.59 -21.35
N ARG A 735 -4.62 -29.98 -22.49
CA ARG A 735 -4.30 -29.43 -23.83
C ARG A 735 -5.42 -28.56 -24.45
N CYS A 736 -6.43 -28.14 -23.70
CA CYS A 736 -7.66 -27.60 -24.34
C CYS A 736 -7.73 -26.07 -24.55
N CYS A 737 -6.82 -25.24 -24.01
CA CYS A 737 -6.99 -23.77 -24.09
C CYS A 737 -5.95 -22.99 -24.92
N THR A 738 -4.98 -23.66 -25.56
CA THR A 738 -3.88 -22.98 -26.27
C THR A 738 -4.14 -22.74 -27.76
N TRP A 739 -5.35 -22.98 -28.27
CA TRP A 739 -5.61 -23.05 -29.72
C TRP A 739 -6.01 -21.73 -30.40
N LEU A 740 -6.23 -20.63 -29.67
CA LEU A 740 -6.78 -19.39 -30.27
C LEU A 740 -5.75 -18.36 -30.80
N PHE A 741 -4.45 -18.65 -30.83
CA PHE A 741 -3.44 -17.69 -31.33
C PHE A 741 -2.29 -18.30 -32.15
N ARG A 742 -2.48 -19.46 -32.80
CA ARG A 742 -1.46 -20.03 -33.70
C ARG A 742 -2.06 -20.24 -35.10
N THR A 743 -1.98 -19.21 -35.93
CA THR A 743 -2.15 -19.33 -37.38
C THR A 743 -0.90 -18.79 -38.08
N ALA A 744 -0.42 -19.58 -39.04
CA ALA A 744 0.68 -19.38 -40.00
C ALA A 744 2.11 -19.74 -39.53
N SER A 745 2.55 -20.98 -39.76
CA SER A 745 3.37 -21.37 -40.93
C SER A 745 3.84 -22.84 -40.86
N SER A 746 3.80 -23.52 -42.01
CA SER A 746 4.48 -24.78 -42.44
C SER A 746 4.27 -26.04 -41.58
N SER A 747 3.43 -27.00 -42.01
CA SER A 747 3.74 -28.10 -42.95
C SER A 747 4.76 -29.10 -42.39
N ASP A 748 4.28 -30.26 -41.94
CA ASP A 748 4.49 -31.54 -42.64
C ASP A 748 3.85 -32.72 -41.86
N THR A 749 3.22 -33.58 -42.66
CA THR A 749 2.94 -35.03 -42.56
C THR A 749 4.02 -35.81 -41.78
N GLU A 750 3.80 -36.91 -41.05
CA GLU A 750 3.12 -38.20 -41.29
C GLU A 750 3.13 -38.96 -39.93
N GLU A 751 2.04 -39.61 -39.52
CA GLU A 751 1.88 -41.08 -39.50
C GLU A 751 2.76 -41.86 -38.48
N SER A 752 2.13 -42.35 -37.41
CA SER A 752 2.22 -43.77 -36.99
C SER A 752 1.40 -44.02 -35.71
N SER A 753 0.45 -44.92 -35.88
CA SER A 753 -0.28 -45.65 -34.86
C SER A 753 0.62 -46.70 -34.21
N GLN A 754 0.59 -46.80 -32.88
CA GLN A 754 0.95 -48.03 -32.19
C GLN A 754 0.06 -48.20 -30.95
N GLU A 755 -0.86 -49.15 -31.08
CA GLU A 755 -1.42 -49.94 -29.99
C GLU A 755 -0.30 -50.36 -29.03
N TRP A 756 -0.61 -50.51 -27.74
CA TRP A 756 -0.18 -51.64 -26.93
C TRP A 756 -1.18 -51.86 -25.80
N SER A 757 -1.78 -53.04 -25.88
CA SER A 757 -2.62 -53.74 -24.93
C SER A 757 -1.83 -54.23 -23.72
N ASP A 758 -2.57 -54.41 -22.62
CA ASP A 758 -2.42 -55.42 -21.56
C ASP A 758 -1.07 -55.59 -20.86
N SER A 759 -1.08 -55.39 -19.53
CA SER A 759 -0.92 -56.51 -18.60
C SER A 759 -1.14 -56.08 -17.14
N ALA A 760 -2.09 -56.76 -16.51
CA ALA A 760 -2.25 -56.86 -15.06
C ALA A 760 -1.54 -58.13 -14.57
N SER A 761 -0.70 -58.02 -13.54
CA SER A 761 -0.29 -59.09 -12.62
C SER A 761 0.54 -58.46 -11.48
N SER A 762 -0.03 -58.38 -10.28
CA SER A 762 0.32 -59.19 -9.09
C SER A 762 1.75 -59.04 -8.57
N TYR A 763 1.94 -58.45 -7.39
CA TYR A 763 2.17 -59.20 -6.13
C TYR A 763 2.41 -58.27 -4.94
N SER A 764 2.00 -58.78 -3.79
CA SER A 764 2.14 -58.30 -2.41
C SER A 764 3.58 -58.15 -1.92
N GLY A 765 3.76 -57.19 -1.00
CA GLY A 765 4.83 -57.07 -0.03
C GLY A 765 4.40 -56.09 1.05
#